data_AF-A0A7K4ZF53-F1
#
_entry.id   AF-A0A7K4ZF53-F1
#
_cell.length_a   1.000
_cell.length_b   1.000
_cell.length_c   1.000
_cell.angle_alpha   90.00
_cell.angle_beta   90.00
_cell.angle_gamma   90.00
#
_symmetry.space_group_name_H-M   'P 1'
#
loop_
_entity.id
_entity.type
_entity.pdbx_description
1 polymer ?
#
loop_
_entity_poly.entity_id
_entity_poly.type
_entity_poly.pdbx_seq_one_letter_code
_entity_poly.pdbx_strand_id
1 'polypeptide(L)'
;MASSDTVTTCLSPPVHYVICKLGFEKEDIFDINNILSENGEICWQAVTEHMCYLESGQSVDYIQSIRSLGPVCESVTLYFKSLTREQFVIQYALWFRWTNYEELFLEVFEVLQYSQTTEVALGLMKLTSCVERALGDVYLLIGKDCPFLLRDLLASEELAVVFGQAVMNVLRVFIGSPYGLNLRNVLWHGFASPQEIPAKYCAMLLFLTAGLGQLLQTYLLKTQCILVHRPYMTFINLEELDIFPGKYSTIIKFLLCYIYLNHETLSVAEELVKLSSFVLKTMLPFWMAALTAFKQSRYADCVILLLPQLEAGLRLLFTTTNKCPNRLLTAEVKFLSKVNSDLMLAKHLDNEKVNQLPAVLEEPAMEFLWDFLNHQEGPRIRDHLSHGEINLKAFPREVANQVVAFAITLLCRFSDGDVFAFKEHMVLKPLMNCARCYRSRFHPISRLKKQVLECMKNIHLWSELPAVPEENIQKIKGLEGNAEASTLILMISEIISQLQQYMPQNCCSPDDLINNVLTERLLTELCDVRICTLYAPRAVLEVVVILRKISTQCHQVSEQVTASAELRYEQWMHKTLRSRQRHNYLRMLSSIKFLSPVLRLILVFITLELVNINLVCKKNPFDYQQYLKFLRSVLQYTENLVTYTSLEKNKWDETMTLANKALMKIKKVIDRKLTLVQVAM
;
A
#
# COMPACT_ATOMS: atom_id res chain seq x y z
N MET A 1 -23.53 24.14 13.32
CA MET A 1 -23.22 22.71 13.09
C MET A 1 -23.93 22.34 11.81
N ALA A 2 -23.21 22.04 10.72
CA ALA A 2 -23.85 21.47 9.54
C ALA A 2 -24.11 20.00 9.87
N SER A 3 -25.36 19.61 10.10
CA SER A 3 -25.74 18.21 10.11
C SER A 3 -25.52 17.63 8.71
N SER A 4 -25.23 16.33 8.61
CA SER A 4 -25.16 15.60 7.33
C SER A 4 -26.40 15.85 6.45
N ASP A 5 -27.52 16.21 7.08
CA ASP A 5 -28.80 16.58 6.48
C ASP A 5 -28.80 17.86 5.64
N THR A 6 -27.80 18.73 5.80
CA THR A 6 -27.74 20.04 5.11
C THR A 6 -26.81 20.07 3.90
N VAL A 7 -25.99 19.03 3.70
CA VAL A 7 -24.98 19.00 2.64
C VAL A 7 -25.61 18.45 1.36
N THR A 8 -25.91 19.35 0.41
CA THR A 8 -26.49 19.00 -0.90
C THR A 8 -25.44 18.69 -1.97
N THR A 9 -24.20 19.13 -1.78
CA THR A 9 -23.07 18.88 -2.68
C THR A 9 -21.75 19.00 -1.92
N CYS A 10 -20.74 18.24 -2.33
CA CYS A 10 -19.35 18.42 -1.88
C CYS A 10 -18.48 19.16 -2.90
N LEU A 11 -19.05 19.60 -4.01
CA LEU A 11 -18.38 20.42 -5.02
C LEU A 11 -18.47 21.89 -4.62
N SER A 12 -17.34 22.62 -4.69
CA SER A 12 -17.38 24.08 -4.58
C SER A 12 -18.28 24.67 -5.68
N PRO A 13 -18.93 25.82 -5.46
CA PRO A 13 -19.82 26.42 -6.45
C PRO A 13 -19.19 26.59 -7.86
N PRO A 14 -17.91 27.00 -8.00
CA PRO A 14 -17.26 27.06 -9.31
C PRO A 14 -17.11 25.69 -9.97
N VAL A 15 -16.69 24.67 -9.22
CA VAL A 15 -16.50 23.31 -9.75
C VAL A 15 -17.85 22.67 -10.11
N HIS A 16 -18.86 22.86 -9.26
CA HIS A 16 -20.23 22.41 -9.54
C HIS A 16 -20.76 23.04 -10.84
N TYR A 17 -20.57 24.35 -11.04
CA TYR A 17 -20.98 25.01 -12.28
C TYR A 17 -20.24 24.45 -13.51
N VAL A 18 -18.91 24.29 -13.42
CA VAL A 18 -18.09 23.74 -14.52
C VAL A 18 -18.52 22.33 -14.91
N ILE A 19 -18.78 21.45 -13.96
CA ILE A 19 -19.15 20.05 -14.23
C ILE A 19 -20.61 19.94 -14.66
N CYS A 20 -21.54 20.53 -13.91
CA CYS A 20 -22.96 20.25 -14.05
C CYS A 20 -23.69 21.18 -15.03
N LYS A 21 -23.12 22.35 -15.38
CA LYS A 21 -23.84 23.40 -16.13
C LYS A 21 -23.09 23.90 -17.36
N LEU A 22 -21.80 24.22 -17.23
CA LEU A 22 -21.03 24.95 -18.25
C LEU A 22 -21.05 24.29 -19.65
N GLY A 23 -20.84 22.97 -19.70
CA GLY A 23 -20.89 22.20 -20.96
C GLY A 23 -22.29 22.02 -21.53
N PHE A 24 -23.34 22.50 -20.87
CA PHE A 24 -24.74 22.31 -21.31
C PHE A 24 -25.50 23.63 -21.42
N GLU A 25 -24.79 24.76 -21.42
CA GLU A 25 -25.39 26.08 -21.63
C GLU A 25 -25.88 26.28 -23.07
N LYS A 26 -25.25 25.58 -24.03
CA LYS A 26 -25.66 25.55 -25.42
C LYS A 26 -26.47 24.29 -25.66
N GLU A 27 -27.67 24.45 -26.19
CA GLU A 27 -28.56 23.35 -26.59
C GLU A 27 -28.39 22.96 -28.08
N ASP A 28 -27.37 23.50 -28.74
CA ASP A 28 -27.05 23.17 -30.12
C ASP A 28 -26.73 21.67 -30.22
N ILE A 29 -27.38 20.96 -31.15
CA ILE A 29 -27.05 19.57 -31.47
C ILE A 29 -26.08 19.60 -32.65
N PHE A 30 -24.86 19.11 -32.43
CA PHE A 30 -23.87 18.99 -33.49
C PHE A 30 -24.16 17.76 -34.34
N ASP A 31 -24.10 17.86 -35.67
CA ASP A 31 -24.33 16.70 -36.52
C ASP A 31 -23.22 15.67 -36.31
N ILE A 32 -23.60 14.44 -35.93
CA ILE A 32 -22.67 13.34 -35.69
C ILE A 32 -21.89 12.98 -36.96
N ASN A 33 -22.44 13.21 -38.15
CA ASN A 33 -21.78 12.94 -39.44
C ASN A 33 -20.56 13.83 -39.67
N ASN A 34 -20.43 14.94 -38.94
CA ASN A 34 -19.23 15.78 -38.98
C ASN A 34 -18.12 15.24 -38.07
N ILE A 35 -18.47 14.43 -37.07
CA ILE A 35 -17.55 13.87 -36.07
C ILE A 35 -17.17 12.42 -36.40
N LEU A 36 -18.03 11.70 -37.13
CA LEU A 36 -17.83 10.32 -37.53
C LEU A 36 -17.85 10.20 -39.04
N SER A 37 -16.86 9.50 -39.60
CA SER A 37 -16.90 9.05 -40.98
C SER A 37 -17.88 7.89 -41.17
N GLU A 38 -18.26 7.61 -42.42
CA GLU A 38 -19.11 6.46 -42.79
C GLU A 38 -18.53 5.11 -42.34
N ASN A 39 -17.20 5.03 -42.17
CA ASN A 39 -16.49 3.83 -41.73
C ASN A 39 -16.37 3.72 -40.20
N GLY A 40 -16.92 4.68 -39.45
CA GLY A 40 -16.84 4.71 -37.98
C GLY A 40 -15.52 5.25 -37.42
N GLU A 41 -14.71 5.88 -38.26
CA GLU A 41 -13.50 6.60 -37.81
C GLU A 41 -13.86 7.98 -37.26
N ILE A 42 -13.21 8.36 -36.16
CA ILE A 42 -13.43 9.62 -35.48
C ILE A 42 -12.67 10.74 -36.18
N CYS A 43 -13.39 11.76 -36.62
CA CYS A 43 -12.84 12.99 -37.18
C CYS A 43 -12.29 13.88 -36.06
N TRP A 44 -11.02 13.65 -35.71
CA TRP A 44 -10.33 14.44 -34.69
C TRP A 44 -10.25 15.93 -35.00
N GLN A 45 -10.25 16.32 -36.29
CA GLN A 45 -10.27 17.72 -36.68
C GLN A 45 -11.56 18.40 -36.18
N ALA A 46 -12.72 17.81 -36.42
CA ALA A 46 -14.00 18.35 -35.95
C ALA A 46 -14.05 18.46 -34.41
N VAL A 47 -13.50 17.49 -33.67
CA VAL A 47 -13.46 17.56 -32.20
C VAL A 47 -12.48 18.64 -31.70
N THR A 48 -11.30 18.74 -32.33
CA THR A 48 -10.25 19.66 -31.88
C THR A 48 -10.50 21.12 -32.28
N GLU A 49 -11.35 21.38 -33.27
CA GLU A 49 -11.84 22.74 -33.62
C GLU A 49 -12.60 23.40 -32.47
N HIS A 50 -13.16 22.62 -31.54
CA HIS A 50 -13.81 23.13 -30.34
C HIS A 50 -12.82 23.53 -29.22
N MET A 51 -11.51 23.29 -29.40
CA MET A 51 -10.50 23.69 -28.43
C MET A 51 -10.18 25.18 -28.55
N CYS A 52 -10.30 25.89 -27.44
CA CYS A 52 -9.94 27.30 -27.33
C CYS A 52 -8.60 27.47 -26.60
N TYR A 53 -7.80 28.43 -27.06
CA TYR A 53 -6.50 28.76 -26.48
C TYR A 53 -6.51 30.22 -26.02
N LEU A 54 -5.80 30.51 -24.93
CA LEU A 54 -5.61 31.88 -24.45
C LEU A 54 -4.82 32.70 -25.47
N GLU A 55 -4.89 34.03 -25.38
CA GLU A 55 -4.27 34.98 -26.33
C GLU A 55 -2.76 34.76 -26.54
N SER A 56 -2.06 34.12 -25.60
CA SER A 56 -0.65 33.73 -25.72
C SER A 56 -0.42 32.47 -26.57
N GLY A 57 -1.46 31.80 -27.06
CA GLY A 57 -1.43 30.61 -27.93
C GLY A 57 -0.93 29.31 -27.27
N GLN A 58 -0.26 29.40 -26.12
CA GLN A 58 0.42 28.26 -25.50
C GLN A 58 -0.42 27.50 -24.46
N SER A 59 -1.48 28.11 -23.92
CA SER A 59 -2.31 27.50 -22.87
C SER A 59 -3.76 27.37 -23.30
N VAL A 60 -4.36 26.22 -22.97
CA VAL A 60 -5.77 25.93 -23.22
C VAL A 60 -6.66 26.84 -22.35
N ASP A 61 -7.65 27.46 -22.96
CA ASP A 61 -8.78 28.07 -22.25
C ASP A 61 -9.79 26.97 -21.92
N TYR A 62 -9.68 26.42 -20.71
CA TYR A 62 -10.52 25.32 -20.27
C TYR A 62 -12.00 25.68 -20.22
N ILE A 63 -12.36 26.89 -19.82
CA ILE A 63 -13.77 27.29 -19.66
C ILE A 63 -14.44 27.35 -21.02
N GLN A 64 -13.82 28.03 -21.98
CA GLN A 64 -14.41 28.15 -23.31
C GLN A 64 -14.37 26.82 -24.07
N SER A 65 -13.32 26.01 -23.87
CA SER A 65 -13.24 24.67 -24.47
C SER A 65 -14.34 23.74 -23.94
N ILE A 66 -14.62 23.74 -22.63
CA ILE A 66 -15.72 22.94 -22.04
C ILE A 66 -17.07 23.37 -22.61
N ARG A 67 -17.31 24.69 -22.69
CA ARG A 67 -18.55 25.24 -23.27
C ARG A 67 -18.73 24.85 -24.74
N SER A 68 -17.63 24.75 -25.49
CA SER A 68 -17.65 24.41 -26.92
C SER A 68 -17.78 22.89 -27.15
N LEU A 69 -17.13 22.06 -26.33
CA LEU A 69 -17.19 20.59 -26.41
C LEU A 69 -18.51 20.01 -25.87
N GLY A 70 -19.28 20.80 -25.13
CA GLY A 70 -20.58 20.44 -24.59
C GLY A 70 -21.57 19.82 -25.60
N PRO A 71 -21.94 20.57 -26.66
CA PRO A 71 -22.74 20.06 -27.79
C PRO A 71 -22.22 18.75 -28.39
N VAL A 72 -20.90 18.60 -28.53
CA VAL A 72 -20.27 17.38 -29.07
C VAL A 72 -20.53 16.19 -28.13
N CYS A 73 -20.44 16.40 -26.82
CA CYS A 73 -20.76 15.36 -25.84
C CYS A 73 -22.23 14.92 -25.93
N GLU A 74 -23.16 15.85 -26.19
CA GLU A 74 -24.57 15.53 -26.40
C GLU A 74 -24.76 14.63 -27.62
N SER A 75 -24.20 15.03 -28.77
CA SER A 75 -24.31 14.29 -30.02
C SER A 75 -23.74 12.88 -29.92
N VAL A 76 -22.58 12.72 -29.29
CA VAL A 76 -21.96 11.41 -29.04
C VAL A 76 -22.85 10.55 -28.15
N THR A 77 -23.50 11.14 -27.14
CA THR A 77 -24.41 10.41 -26.24
C THR A 77 -25.66 9.93 -26.98
N LEU A 78 -26.27 10.79 -27.80
CA LEU A 78 -27.43 10.43 -28.62
C LEU A 78 -27.08 9.33 -29.63
N TYR A 79 -25.90 9.41 -30.23
CA TYR A 79 -25.38 8.39 -31.12
C TYR A 79 -25.16 7.05 -30.41
N PHE A 80 -24.53 7.02 -29.24
CA PHE A 80 -24.38 5.76 -28.50
C PHE A 80 -25.72 5.17 -28.06
N LYS A 81 -26.72 5.99 -27.76
CA LYS A 81 -28.10 5.52 -27.46
C LYS A 81 -28.83 4.96 -28.68
N SER A 82 -28.44 5.32 -29.90
CA SER A 82 -29.06 4.78 -31.11
C SER A 82 -28.48 3.43 -31.54
N LEU A 83 -27.29 3.07 -31.03
CA LEU A 83 -26.61 1.82 -31.35
C LEU A 83 -27.11 0.65 -30.50
N THR A 84 -27.22 -0.53 -31.13
CA THR A 84 -27.33 -1.80 -30.40
C THR A 84 -25.96 -2.27 -29.90
N ARG A 85 -25.97 -3.22 -28.96
CA ARG A 85 -24.74 -3.86 -28.46
C ARG A 85 -23.92 -4.48 -29.59
N GLU A 86 -24.56 -5.17 -30.53
CA GLU A 86 -23.88 -5.82 -31.65
C GLU A 86 -23.24 -4.80 -32.59
N GLN A 87 -23.95 -3.71 -32.90
CA GLN A 87 -23.43 -2.63 -33.73
C GLN A 87 -22.21 -1.97 -33.08
N PHE A 88 -22.28 -1.70 -31.78
CA PHE A 88 -21.15 -1.14 -31.03
C PHE A 88 -19.93 -2.06 -31.05
N VAL A 89 -20.12 -3.36 -30.82
CA VAL A 89 -19.03 -4.36 -30.86
C VAL A 89 -18.38 -4.39 -32.24
N ILE A 90 -19.19 -4.51 -33.31
CA ILE A 90 -18.69 -4.59 -34.68
C ILE A 90 -17.88 -3.34 -35.04
N GLN A 91 -18.36 -2.16 -34.63
CA GLN A 91 -17.74 -0.90 -35.00
C GLN A 91 -16.52 -0.54 -34.14
N TYR A 92 -16.55 -0.84 -32.83
CA TYR A 92 -15.59 -0.29 -31.87
C TYR A 92 -14.68 -1.29 -31.15
N ALA A 93 -15.00 -2.60 -31.13
CA ALA A 93 -14.22 -3.56 -30.32
C ALA A 93 -12.73 -3.59 -30.69
N LEU A 94 -12.41 -3.52 -31.99
CA LEU A 94 -11.02 -3.48 -32.48
C LEU A 94 -10.25 -2.26 -31.91
N TRP A 95 -10.94 -1.13 -31.72
CA TRP A 95 -10.34 0.12 -31.29
C TRP A 95 -10.06 0.19 -29.78
N PHE A 96 -10.50 -0.80 -29.00
CA PHE A 96 -10.22 -0.89 -27.57
C PHE A 96 -9.08 -1.85 -27.23
N ARG A 97 -8.59 -2.65 -28.19
CA ARG A 97 -7.54 -3.68 -27.96
C ARG A 97 -6.27 -3.13 -27.33
N TRP A 98 -5.90 -1.90 -27.66
CA TRP A 98 -4.69 -1.22 -27.16
C TRP A 98 -4.73 -0.94 -25.64
N THR A 99 -5.86 -1.13 -24.99
CA THR A 99 -6.01 -0.92 -23.54
C THR A 99 -5.80 -2.19 -22.72
N ASN A 100 -5.69 -3.35 -23.39
CA ASN A 100 -5.63 -4.67 -22.78
C ASN A 100 -6.84 -5.00 -21.86
N TYR A 101 -7.98 -4.33 -22.08
CA TYR A 101 -9.23 -4.59 -21.35
C TYR A 101 -10.51 -4.24 -22.13
N GLU A 102 -10.75 -4.89 -23.27
CA GLU A 102 -11.90 -4.63 -24.17
C GLU A 102 -13.27 -4.75 -23.49
N GLU A 103 -13.44 -5.71 -22.57
CA GLU A 103 -14.73 -5.98 -21.93
C GLU A 103 -15.24 -4.81 -21.07
N LEU A 104 -14.33 -4.03 -20.49
CA LEU A 104 -14.69 -2.83 -19.73
C LEU A 104 -15.52 -1.86 -20.57
N PHE A 105 -15.17 -1.70 -21.84
CA PHE A 105 -15.82 -0.73 -22.72
C PHE A 105 -17.24 -1.17 -23.08
N LEU A 106 -17.48 -2.49 -23.15
CA LEU A 106 -18.82 -3.05 -23.30
C LEU A 106 -19.66 -2.83 -22.04
N GLU A 107 -19.09 -3.08 -20.86
CA GLU A 107 -19.77 -2.79 -19.58
C GLU A 107 -20.16 -1.30 -19.49
N VAL A 108 -19.24 -0.40 -19.83
CA VAL A 108 -19.51 1.05 -19.82
C VAL A 108 -20.58 1.43 -20.85
N PHE A 109 -20.53 0.86 -22.06
CA PHE A 109 -21.56 1.11 -23.08
C PHE A 109 -22.94 0.66 -22.62
N GLU A 110 -23.07 -0.52 -22.01
CA GLU A 110 -24.34 -1.03 -21.48
C GLU A 110 -24.90 -0.10 -20.39
N VAL A 111 -24.05 0.41 -19.49
CA VAL A 111 -24.46 1.37 -18.46
C VAL A 111 -25.04 2.66 -19.05
N LEU A 112 -24.49 3.15 -20.16
CA LEU A 112 -24.96 4.36 -20.83
C LEU A 112 -26.38 4.21 -21.41
N GLN A 113 -26.83 2.98 -21.70
CA GLN A 113 -28.18 2.71 -22.20
C GLN A 113 -29.24 2.89 -21.12
N TYR A 114 -28.97 2.42 -19.89
CA TYR A 114 -29.95 2.40 -18.80
C TYR A 114 -29.89 3.63 -17.88
N SER A 115 -28.89 4.51 -18.06
CA SER A 115 -28.76 5.80 -17.37
C SER A 115 -28.74 5.73 -15.83
N GLN A 116 -28.28 4.61 -15.24
CA GLN A 116 -28.13 4.50 -13.79
C GLN A 116 -26.92 5.33 -13.31
N THR A 117 -27.19 6.39 -12.55
CA THR A 117 -26.21 7.42 -12.17
C THR A 117 -24.98 6.87 -11.44
N THR A 118 -25.17 5.94 -10.49
CA THR A 118 -24.06 5.31 -9.76
C THR A 118 -23.15 4.49 -10.67
N GLU A 119 -23.74 3.73 -11.60
CA GLU A 119 -22.99 2.89 -12.53
C GLU A 119 -22.23 3.76 -13.56
N VAL A 120 -22.79 4.91 -13.96
CA VAL A 120 -22.08 5.88 -14.82
C VAL A 120 -20.80 6.37 -14.15
N ALA A 121 -20.86 6.73 -12.86
CA ALA A 121 -19.69 7.16 -12.11
C ALA A 121 -18.67 6.02 -11.90
N LEU A 122 -19.14 4.79 -11.62
CA LEU A 122 -18.27 3.61 -11.56
C LEU A 122 -17.58 3.35 -12.90
N GLY A 123 -18.33 3.36 -13.99
CA GLY A 123 -17.81 3.22 -15.35
C GLY A 123 -16.76 4.27 -15.66
N LEU A 124 -16.98 5.52 -15.25
CA LEU A 124 -16.02 6.62 -15.43
C LEU A 124 -14.73 6.41 -14.62
N MET A 125 -14.82 5.97 -13.36
CA MET A 125 -13.63 5.65 -12.55
C MET A 125 -12.81 4.50 -13.17
N LYS A 126 -13.48 3.44 -13.63
CA LYS A 126 -12.82 2.30 -14.31
C LYS A 126 -12.19 2.73 -15.64
N LEU A 127 -12.94 3.48 -16.46
CA LEU A 127 -12.50 3.98 -17.76
C LEU A 127 -11.28 4.89 -17.64
N THR A 128 -11.32 5.87 -16.73
CA THR A 128 -10.18 6.79 -16.53
C THR A 128 -8.93 6.08 -16.04
N SER A 129 -9.07 5.11 -15.14
CA SER A 129 -7.93 4.30 -14.65
C SER A 129 -7.34 3.40 -15.75
N CYS A 130 -8.20 2.81 -16.59
CA CYS A 130 -7.78 2.00 -17.73
C CYS A 130 -7.06 2.84 -18.80
N VAL A 131 -7.61 4.00 -19.16
CA VAL A 131 -7.00 4.94 -20.11
C VAL A 131 -5.66 5.45 -19.58
N GLU A 132 -5.57 5.81 -18.30
CA GLU A 132 -4.31 6.24 -17.67
C GLU A 132 -3.21 5.17 -17.81
N ARG A 133 -3.53 3.91 -17.51
CA ARG A 133 -2.59 2.79 -17.70
C ARG A 133 -2.20 2.62 -19.16
N ALA A 134 -3.17 2.61 -20.06
CA ALA A 134 -2.95 2.36 -21.48
C ALA A 134 -2.10 3.47 -22.12
N LEU A 135 -2.35 4.74 -21.75
CA LEU A 135 -1.52 5.87 -22.16
C LEU A 135 -0.08 5.74 -21.64
N GLY A 136 0.12 5.22 -20.43
CA GLY A 136 1.46 4.94 -19.93
C GLY A 136 2.18 3.83 -20.70
N ASP A 137 1.46 2.83 -21.21
CA ASP A 137 2.04 1.82 -22.11
C ASP A 137 2.47 2.45 -23.45
N VAL A 138 1.65 3.36 -23.99
CA VAL A 138 1.97 4.11 -25.22
C VAL A 138 3.15 5.05 -25.01
N TYR A 139 3.22 5.73 -23.87
CA TYR A 139 4.34 6.60 -23.52
C TYR A 139 5.69 5.86 -23.60
N LEU A 140 5.72 4.61 -23.13
CA LEU A 140 6.92 3.76 -23.13
C LEU A 140 7.36 3.28 -24.52
N LEU A 141 6.61 3.59 -25.59
CA LEU A 141 7.11 3.41 -26.95
C LEU A 141 8.25 4.38 -27.28
N ILE A 142 8.29 5.54 -26.62
CA ILE A 142 9.25 6.62 -26.86
C ILE A 142 10.06 6.93 -25.59
N GLY A 143 9.37 7.10 -24.46
CA GLY A 143 9.96 7.46 -23.18
C GLY A 143 10.61 6.27 -22.45
N LYS A 144 11.36 6.57 -21.38
CA LYS A 144 12.01 5.56 -20.53
C LYS A 144 11.27 5.29 -19.23
N ASP A 145 10.89 6.36 -18.52
CA ASP A 145 10.23 6.30 -17.23
C ASP A 145 8.88 7.02 -17.33
N CYS A 146 7.78 6.26 -17.21
CA CYS A 146 6.43 6.82 -17.28
C CYS A 146 6.20 7.83 -16.13
N PRO A 147 5.71 9.05 -16.42
CA PRO A 147 5.32 10.00 -15.39
C PRO A 147 4.33 9.41 -14.40
N PHE A 148 4.52 9.71 -13.11
CA PHE A 148 3.66 9.19 -12.03
C PHE A 148 2.27 9.87 -11.99
N LEU A 149 2.20 11.17 -12.32
CA LEU A 149 0.94 11.92 -12.30
C LEU A 149 0.30 11.92 -13.69
N LEU A 150 -0.99 11.56 -13.77
CA LEU A 150 -1.79 11.61 -15.01
C LEU A 150 -1.69 12.96 -15.73
N ARG A 151 -1.70 14.07 -14.99
CA ARG A 151 -1.56 15.41 -15.56
C ARG A 151 -0.27 15.56 -16.34
N ASP A 152 0.83 15.04 -15.79
CA ASP A 152 2.16 15.18 -16.37
C ASP A 152 2.31 14.19 -17.54
N LEU A 153 1.72 13.00 -17.44
CA LEU A 153 1.58 12.06 -18.55
C LEU A 153 0.83 12.69 -19.74
N LEU A 154 -0.33 13.31 -19.51
CA LEU A 154 -1.12 13.97 -20.57
C LEU A 154 -0.47 15.23 -21.14
N ALA A 155 0.50 15.81 -20.44
CA ALA A 155 1.27 16.96 -20.90
C ALA A 155 2.59 16.56 -21.58
N SER A 156 2.88 15.26 -21.68
CA SER A 156 4.13 14.76 -22.25
C SER A 156 4.22 14.96 -23.77
N GLU A 157 5.42 15.27 -24.24
CA GLU A 157 5.69 15.41 -25.67
C GLU A 157 5.61 14.04 -26.38
N GLU A 158 5.97 12.98 -25.67
CA GLU A 158 5.95 11.60 -26.17
C GLU A 158 4.53 11.19 -26.61
N LEU A 159 3.52 11.46 -25.79
CA LEU A 159 2.14 11.20 -26.20
C LEU A 159 1.65 12.15 -27.28
N ALA A 160 2.12 13.41 -27.27
CA ALA A 160 1.79 14.37 -28.32
C ALA A 160 2.37 13.99 -29.69
N VAL A 161 3.53 13.30 -29.73
CA VAL A 161 4.10 12.74 -30.96
C VAL A 161 3.22 11.62 -31.53
N VAL A 162 2.63 10.80 -30.67
CA VAL A 162 1.78 9.67 -31.10
C VAL A 162 0.37 10.13 -31.51
N PHE A 163 -0.28 10.91 -30.65
CA PHE A 163 -1.70 11.26 -30.80
C PHE A 163 -1.94 12.67 -31.34
N GLY A 164 -0.95 13.55 -31.29
CA GLY A 164 -1.09 14.96 -31.62
C GLY A 164 -1.43 15.83 -30.41
N GLN A 165 -0.84 17.04 -30.36
CA GLN A 165 -1.01 17.95 -29.23
C GLN A 165 -2.46 18.37 -28.99
N ALA A 166 -3.24 18.61 -30.04
CA ALA A 166 -4.63 19.03 -29.94
C ALA A 166 -5.51 17.92 -29.31
N VAL A 167 -5.28 16.66 -29.67
CA VAL A 167 -5.96 15.49 -29.11
C VAL A 167 -5.65 15.34 -27.62
N MET A 168 -4.37 15.49 -27.25
CA MET A 168 -3.97 15.48 -25.84
C MET A 168 -4.59 16.63 -25.06
N ASN A 169 -4.75 17.81 -25.66
CA ASN A 169 -5.44 18.94 -25.05
C ASN A 169 -6.92 18.67 -24.79
N VAL A 170 -7.62 17.94 -25.68
CA VAL A 170 -8.99 17.47 -25.43
C VAL A 170 -9.03 16.58 -24.19
N LEU A 171 -8.16 15.58 -24.08
CA LEU A 171 -8.09 14.70 -22.90
C LEU A 171 -7.80 15.49 -21.60
N ARG A 172 -6.92 16.49 -21.67
CA ARG A 172 -6.59 17.37 -20.54
C ARG A 172 -7.80 18.14 -20.02
N VAL A 173 -8.78 18.47 -20.88
CA VAL A 173 -10.04 19.11 -20.47
C VAL A 173 -10.88 18.17 -19.60
N PHE A 174 -10.97 16.88 -19.95
CA PHE A 174 -11.83 15.93 -19.23
C PHE A 174 -11.19 15.36 -17.96
N ILE A 175 -9.94 14.87 -18.01
CA ILE A 175 -9.38 14.01 -16.96
C ILE A 175 -8.02 14.47 -16.39
N GLY A 176 -7.36 15.46 -17.00
CA GLY A 176 -5.98 15.82 -16.65
C GLY A 176 -5.82 17.05 -15.75
N SER A 177 -6.33 18.20 -16.19
CA SER A 177 -6.04 19.48 -15.55
C SER A 177 -7.02 19.80 -14.43
N PRO A 178 -6.56 20.31 -13.28
CA PRO A 178 -7.45 20.80 -12.22
C PRO A 178 -8.19 22.09 -12.62
N TYR A 179 -7.80 22.72 -13.74
CA TYR A 179 -8.53 23.83 -14.36
C TYR A 179 -9.61 23.37 -15.36
N GLY A 180 -9.60 22.08 -15.75
CA GLY A 180 -10.63 21.44 -16.56
C GLY A 180 -11.70 20.76 -15.69
N LEU A 181 -12.41 19.79 -16.24
CA LEU A 181 -13.42 19.00 -15.52
C LEU A 181 -12.79 18.12 -14.43
N ASN A 182 -11.57 17.62 -14.66
CA ASN A 182 -10.80 16.80 -13.72
C ASN A 182 -11.59 15.59 -13.16
N LEU A 183 -12.40 14.96 -14.01
CA LEU A 183 -13.41 13.97 -13.62
C LEU A 183 -12.82 12.80 -12.81
N ARG A 184 -11.62 12.36 -13.20
CA ARG A 184 -10.84 11.32 -12.50
C ARG A 184 -10.69 11.66 -11.03
N ASN A 185 -10.12 12.82 -10.70
CA ASN A 185 -9.85 13.19 -9.31
C ASN A 185 -11.12 13.53 -8.54
N VAL A 186 -12.08 14.21 -9.17
CA VAL A 186 -13.36 14.55 -8.54
C VAL A 186 -14.10 13.29 -8.06
N LEU A 187 -14.08 12.22 -8.85
CA LEU A 187 -14.70 10.94 -8.50
C LEU A 187 -13.88 10.13 -7.51
N TRP A 188 -12.58 9.91 -7.77
CA TRP A 188 -11.73 9.08 -6.90
C TRP A 188 -11.55 9.65 -5.48
N HIS A 189 -11.78 10.95 -5.29
CA HIS A 189 -11.78 11.61 -3.99
C HIS A 189 -13.20 11.76 -3.40
N GLY A 190 -14.26 11.29 -4.06
CA GLY A 190 -15.61 11.29 -3.50
C GLY A 190 -16.19 12.69 -3.31
N PHE A 191 -15.91 13.63 -4.23
CA PHE A 191 -16.52 14.96 -4.20
C PHE A 191 -17.88 15.01 -4.92
N ALA A 192 -18.05 14.25 -6.00
CA ALA A 192 -19.28 14.23 -6.77
C ALA A 192 -20.24 13.15 -6.27
N SER A 193 -21.49 13.53 -6.04
CA SER A 193 -22.61 12.63 -5.81
C SER A 193 -23.10 12.00 -7.12
N PRO A 194 -23.86 10.89 -7.08
CA PRO A 194 -24.25 10.16 -8.28
C PRO A 194 -24.95 11.05 -9.32
N GLN A 195 -25.79 12.00 -8.88
CA GLN A 195 -26.57 12.85 -9.77
C GLN A 195 -25.76 14.00 -10.40
N GLU A 196 -24.56 14.28 -9.89
CA GLU A 196 -23.74 15.42 -10.33
C GLU A 196 -22.82 15.10 -11.50
N ILE A 197 -22.71 13.83 -11.90
CA ILE A 197 -21.87 13.41 -13.03
C ILE A 197 -22.74 13.11 -14.26
N PRO A 198 -22.74 13.97 -15.28
CA PRO A 198 -23.45 13.72 -16.53
C PRO A 198 -22.91 12.48 -17.25
N ALA A 199 -23.82 11.58 -17.66
CA ALA A 199 -23.48 10.43 -18.50
C ALA A 199 -22.80 10.81 -19.82
N LYS A 200 -23.04 12.05 -20.29
CA LYS A 200 -22.47 12.60 -21.52
C LYS A 200 -20.94 12.63 -21.52
N TYR A 201 -20.33 12.90 -20.36
CA TYR A 201 -18.87 12.87 -20.25
C TYR A 201 -18.31 11.45 -20.28
N CYS A 202 -19.05 10.47 -19.77
CA CYS A 202 -18.68 9.06 -19.83
C CYS A 202 -18.78 8.54 -21.27
N ALA A 203 -19.86 8.87 -21.98
CA ALA A 203 -20.00 8.60 -23.41
C ALA A 203 -18.87 9.24 -24.23
N MET A 204 -18.57 10.52 -23.99
CA MET A 204 -17.49 11.20 -24.69
C MET A 204 -16.13 10.56 -24.43
N LEU A 205 -15.79 10.18 -23.19
CA LEU A 205 -14.52 9.51 -22.91
C LEU A 205 -14.43 8.12 -23.52
N LEU A 206 -15.53 7.36 -23.54
CA LEU A 206 -15.60 6.07 -24.24
C LEU A 206 -15.32 6.25 -25.74
N PHE A 207 -15.94 7.25 -26.35
CA PHE A 207 -15.74 7.63 -27.75
C PHE A 207 -14.28 8.04 -28.03
N LEU A 208 -13.73 8.96 -27.24
CA LEU A 208 -12.34 9.41 -27.38
C LEU A 208 -11.36 8.24 -27.24
N THR A 209 -11.62 7.27 -26.37
CA THR A 209 -10.74 6.10 -26.18
C THR A 209 -10.67 5.23 -27.43
N ALA A 210 -11.78 5.04 -28.15
CA ALA A 210 -11.77 4.36 -29.44
C ALA A 210 -10.98 5.16 -30.49
N GLY A 211 -11.16 6.49 -30.54
CA GLY A 211 -10.41 7.35 -31.46
C GLY A 211 -8.90 7.34 -31.23
N LEU A 212 -8.47 7.23 -29.97
CA LEU A 212 -7.05 7.06 -29.64
C LEU A 212 -6.54 5.74 -30.19
N GLY A 213 -7.32 4.66 -30.09
CA GLY A 213 -6.98 3.37 -30.68
C GLY A 213 -6.77 3.45 -32.20
N GLN A 214 -7.60 4.22 -32.91
CA GLN A 214 -7.47 4.48 -34.35
C GLN A 214 -6.17 5.22 -34.70
N LEU A 215 -5.85 6.30 -33.96
CA LEU A 215 -4.61 7.04 -34.14
C LEU A 215 -3.38 6.20 -33.82
N LEU A 216 -3.43 5.43 -32.73
CA LEU A 216 -2.33 4.56 -32.32
C LEU A 216 -2.07 3.47 -33.36
N GLN A 217 -3.11 2.84 -33.90
CA GLN A 217 -2.93 1.83 -34.94
C GLN A 217 -2.21 2.43 -36.15
N THR A 218 -2.62 3.63 -36.58
CA THR A 218 -1.96 4.35 -37.67
C THR A 218 -0.49 4.63 -37.36
N TYR A 219 -0.17 5.04 -36.13
CA TYR A 219 1.20 5.30 -35.71
C TYR A 219 2.05 4.02 -35.69
N LEU A 220 1.54 2.93 -35.12
CA LEU A 220 2.23 1.64 -35.04
C LEU A 220 2.51 1.06 -36.43
N LEU A 221 1.56 1.18 -37.37
CA LEU A 221 1.75 0.76 -38.76
C LEU A 221 2.86 1.56 -39.46
N LYS A 222 2.95 2.87 -39.21
CA LYS A 222 3.97 3.75 -39.79
C LYS A 222 5.36 3.51 -39.21
N THR A 223 5.45 3.29 -37.89
CA THR A 223 6.73 3.17 -37.17
C THR A 223 7.22 1.73 -37.02
N GLN A 224 6.36 0.74 -37.31
CA GLN A 224 6.62 -0.69 -37.08
C GLN A 224 6.95 -1.02 -35.62
N CYS A 225 6.52 -0.18 -34.68
CA CYS A 225 6.65 -0.44 -33.25
C CYS A 225 5.63 -1.48 -32.78
N ILE A 226 5.95 -2.18 -31.69
CA ILE A 226 5.05 -3.12 -31.02
C ILE A 226 4.67 -2.52 -29.67
N LEU A 227 3.37 -2.37 -29.41
CA LEU A 227 2.87 -1.96 -28.11
C LEU A 227 3.03 -3.12 -27.12
N VAL A 228 3.74 -2.88 -26.02
CA VAL A 228 3.93 -3.86 -24.94
C VAL A 228 3.18 -3.40 -23.70
N HIS A 229 2.28 -4.23 -23.20
CA HIS A 229 1.53 -3.96 -21.98
C HIS A 229 2.36 -4.27 -20.74
N ARG A 230 2.40 -3.32 -19.80
CA ARG A 230 3.00 -3.57 -18.49
C ARG A 230 2.24 -4.69 -17.76
N PRO A 231 2.92 -5.52 -16.93
CA PRO A 231 2.24 -6.54 -16.15
C PRO A 231 1.33 -5.93 -15.08
N TYR A 232 0.23 -6.60 -14.76
CA TYR A 232 -0.64 -6.18 -13.65
C TYR A 232 0.04 -6.44 -12.30
N MET A 233 -0.18 -5.54 -11.35
CA MET A 233 0.21 -5.72 -9.97
C MET A 233 -0.65 -6.82 -9.34
N THR A 234 -0.02 -7.71 -8.58
CA THR A 234 -0.70 -8.75 -7.80
C THR A 234 -0.38 -8.55 -6.33
N PHE A 235 -1.39 -8.63 -5.46
CA PHE A 235 -1.19 -8.59 -4.02
C PHE A 235 -0.45 -9.84 -3.56
N ILE A 236 0.78 -9.67 -3.08
CA ILE A 236 1.61 -10.74 -2.52
C ILE A 236 1.30 -10.86 -1.02
N ASN A 237 1.34 -12.09 -0.47
CA ASN A 237 1.12 -12.37 0.95
C ASN A 237 -0.26 -11.92 1.49
N LEU A 238 -1.35 -12.37 0.86
CA LEU A 238 -2.73 -12.07 1.31
C LEU A 238 -2.99 -12.39 2.79
N GLU A 239 -2.26 -13.35 3.37
CA GLU A 239 -2.31 -13.68 4.80
C GLU A 239 -1.94 -12.48 5.69
N GLU A 240 -1.00 -11.63 5.24
CA GLU A 240 -0.61 -10.42 5.96
C GLU A 240 -1.71 -9.35 5.95
N LEU A 241 -2.63 -9.41 5.00
CA LEU A 241 -3.75 -8.49 4.88
C LEU A 241 -4.96 -8.93 5.70
N ASP A 242 -4.96 -10.16 6.22
CA ASP A 242 -6.10 -10.74 6.93
C ASP A 242 -6.17 -10.25 8.40
N ILE A 243 -6.93 -9.18 8.65
CA ILE A 243 -6.99 -8.44 9.92
C ILE A 243 -8.33 -8.65 10.63
N PHE A 244 -9.40 -8.40 9.89
CA PHE A 244 -10.74 -8.81 10.27
C PHE A 244 -10.82 -10.32 10.11
N PRO A 245 -11.67 -11.01 10.89
CA PRO A 245 -11.63 -12.45 10.99
C PRO A 245 -11.64 -13.06 9.59
N GLY A 246 -10.57 -13.77 9.29
CA GLY A 246 -10.42 -14.50 8.06
C GLY A 246 -9.70 -15.81 8.33
N LYS A 247 -9.37 -16.49 7.24
CA LYS A 247 -9.17 -17.94 7.13
C LYS A 247 -8.14 -18.54 8.11
N TYR A 248 -7.29 -17.72 8.75
CA TYR A 248 -6.06 -18.15 9.40
C TYR A 248 -5.94 -17.86 10.91
N SER A 249 -6.99 -17.39 11.61
CA SER A 249 -6.91 -17.28 13.08
C SER A 249 -7.04 -18.65 13.76
N THR A 250 -5.91 -19.17 14.25
CA THR A 250 -5.65 -20.58 14.54
C THR A 250 -6.33 -21.15 15.79
N ILE A 251 -7.01 -20.35 16.62
CA ILE A 251 -7.56 -20.85 17.90
C ILE A 251 -9.05 -21.19 17.81
N ILE A 252 -9.76 -20.74 16.77
CA ILE A 252 -11.21 -20.97 16.67
C ILE A 252 -11.57 -21.46 15.26
N LYS A 253 -10.86 -22.47 14.76
CA LYS A 253 -11.14 -23.08 13.44
C LYS A 253 -12.55 -23.70 13.34
N PHE A 254 -13.19 -24.01 14.47
CA PHE A 254 -14.51 -24.65 14.54
C PHE A 254 -15.68 -23.67 14.80
N LEU A 255 -15.41 -22.44 15.26
CA LEU A 255 -16.43 -21.38 15.43
C LEU A 255 -16.25 -20.22 14.40
N LEU A 256 -15.04 -20.02 13.83
CA LEU A 256 -14.71 -18.93 12.89
C LEU A 256 -15.04 -19.22 11.42
N CYS A 257 -15.47 -20.44 11.07
CA CYS A 257 -16.03 -20.72 9.74
C CYS A 257 -17.24 -19.82 9.39
N TYR A 258 -17.80 -19.12 10.39
CA TYR A 258 -18.91 -18.17 10.26
C TYR A 258 -18.53 -16.71 10.09
N ILE A 259 -17.23 -16.34 10.03
CA ILE A 259 -16.83 -14.93 9.94
C ILE A 259 -16.10 -14.63 8.63
N TYR A 260 -16.75 -14.93 7.50
CA TYR A 260 -16.64 -14.07 6.34
C TYR A 260 -17.82 -13.11 6.37
N LEU A 261 -17.70 -11.93 5.73
CA LEU A 261 -18.87 -11.08 5.47
C LEU A 261 -19.97 -11.92 4.81
N ASN A 262 -20.96 -12.32 5.62
CA ASN A 262 -22.08 -13.13 5.19
C ASN A 262 -23.21 -12.19 4.73
N HIS A 263 -24.22 -12.74 4.07
CA HIS A 263 -25.36 -11.94 3.60
C HIS A 263 -26.06 -11.20 4.76
N GLU A 264 -26.07 -11.76 5.97
CA GLU A 264 -26.61 -11.12 7.18
C GLU A 264 -25.80 -9.88 7.57
N THR A 265 -24.47 -9.96 7.58
CA THR A 265 -23.58 -8.83 7.90
C THR A 265 -23.80 -7.68 6.92
N LEU A 266 -23.93 -8.02 5.64
CA LEU A 266 -24.16 -7.03 4.58
C LEU A 266 -25.57 -6.43 4.68
N SER A 267 -26.57 -7.20 5.08
CA SER A 267 -27.93 -6.67 5.35
C SER A 267 -27.93 -5.70 6.53
N VAL A 268 -27.20 -6.00 7.59
CA VAL A 268 -27.04 -5.08 8.73
C VAL A 268 -26.26 -3.83 8.30
N ALA A 269 -25.23 -3.98 7.46
CA ALA A 269 -24.49 -2.85 6.90
C ALA A 269 -25.38 -1.91 6.08
N GLU A 270 -26.32 -2.43 5.29
CA GLU A 270 -27.28 -1.63 4.52
C GLU A 270 -28.17 -0.75 5.42
N GLU A 271 -28.54 -1.24 6.59
CA GLU A 271 -29.28 -0.44 7.58
C GLU A 271 -28.38 0.58 8.27
N LEU A 272 -27.15 0.20 8.64
CA LEU A 272 -26.18 1.12 9.25
C LEU A 272 -25.81 2.29 8.33
N VAL A 273 -25.71 2.04 7.02
CA VAL A 273 -25.45 3.06 6.01
C VAL A 273 -26.50 4.16 6.03
N LYS A 274 -27.77 3.84 6.35
CA LYS A 274 -28.87 4.82 6.44
C LYS A 274 -28.86 5.61 7.75
N LEU A 275 -28.31 5.03 8.82
CA LEU A 275 -28.38 5.56 10.18
C LEU A 275 -27.12 6.32 10.61
N SER A 276 -25.96 6.02 10.00
CA SER A 276 -24.68 6.56 10.42
C SER A 276 -24.50 8.02 10.00
N SER A 277 -24.05 8.87 10.94
CA SER A 277 -23.67 10.25 10.66
C SER A 277 -22.38 10.37 9.83
N PHE A 278 -21.65 9.26 9.65
CA PHE A 278 -20.50 9.15 8.74
C PHE A 278 -20.90 9.22 7.26
N VAL A 279 -22.15 8.88 6.93
CA VAL A 279 -22.63 8.82 5.55
C VAL A 279 -23.33 10.13 5.18
N LEU A 280 -22.87 10.75 4.10
CA LEU A 280 -23.58 11.87 3.46
C LEU A 280 -24.81 11.34 2.73
N LYS A 281 -25.99 11.95 2.93
CA LYS A 281 -27.25 11.50 2.32
C LYS A 281 -27.19 11.45 0.79
N THR A 282 -26.52 12.41 0.17
CA THR A 282 -26.31 12.47 -1.30
C THR A 282 -25.44 11.33 -1.82
N MET A 283 -24.59 10.76 -0.96
CA MET A 283 -23.68 9.66 -1.29
C MET A 283 -24.26 8.27 -0.98
N LEU A 284 -25.43 8.20 -0.34
CA LEU A 284 -26.11 6.96 0.02
C LEU A 284 -26.19 5.93 -1.15
N PRO A 285 -26.49 6.32 -2.40
CA PRO A 285 -26.56 5.36 -3.50
C PRO A 285 -25.23 4.67 -3.82
N PHE A 286 -24.08 5.33 -3.58
CA PHE A 286 -22.76 4.72 -3.78
C PHE A 286 -22.49 3.63 -2.74
N TRP A 287 -22.83 3.87 -1.46
CA TRP A 287 -22.69 2.88 -0.41
C TRP A 287 -23.53 1.63 -0.69
N MET A 288 -24.80 1.80 -1.08
CA MET A 288 -25.68 0.68 -1.40
C MET A 288 -25.19 -0.10 -2.62
N ALA A 289 -24.71 0.59 -3.66
CA ALA A 289 -24.13 -0.05 -4.83
C ALA A 289 -22.84 -0.82 -4.50
N ALA A 290 -21.98 -0.29 -3.62
CA ALA A 290 -20.78 -0.98 -3.18
C ALA A 290 -21.10 -2.30 -2.45
N LEU A 291 -22.07 -2.28 -1.53
CA LEU A 291 -22.52 -3.50 -0.82
C LEU A 291 -23.18 -4.50 -1.77
N THR A 292 -23.95 -4.02 -2.75
CA THR A 292 -24.56 -4.85 -3.79
C THR A 292 -23.49 -5.51 -4.68
N ALA A 293 -22.48 -4.76 -5.10
CA ALA A 293 -21.36 -5.29 -5.89
C ALA A 293 -20.61 -6.39 -5.12
N PHE A 294 -20.41 -6.23 -3.81
CA PHE A 294 -19.83 -7.29 -2.97
C PHE A 294 -20.68 -8.55 -2.94
N LYS A 295 -22.01 -8.43 -2.78
CA LYS A 295 -22.96 -9.57 -2.82
C LYS A 295 -22.91 -10.29 -4.17
N GLN A 296 -22.67 -9.56 -5.27
CA GLN A 296 -22.54 -10.09 -6.63
C GLN A 296 -21.14 -10.63 -6.95
N SER A 297 -20.23 -10.70 -5.97
CA SER A 297 -18.82 -11.09 -6.17
C SER A 297 -18.02 -10.17 -7.11
N ARG A 298 -18.51 -8.94 -7.36
CA ARG A 298 -17.78 -7.87 -8.05
C ARG A 298 -16.93 -7.10 -7.04
N TYR A 299 -15.86 -7.74 -6.56
CA TYR A 299 -15.04 -7.23 -5.46
C TYR A 299 -14.29 -5.94 -5.81
N ALA A 300 -13.77 -5.82 -7.04
CA ALA A 300 -13.14 -4.58 -7.49
C ALA A 300 -14.14 -3.41 -7.51
N ASP A 301 -15.30 -3.60 -8.13
CA ASP A 301 -16.35 -2.57 -8.21
C ASP A 301 -16.81 -2.11 -6.83
N CYS A 302 -16.95 -3.06 -5.88
CA CYS A 302 -17.23 -2.75 -4.48
C CYS A 302 -16.18 -1.78 -3.88
N VAL A 303 -14.90 -2.11 -4.02
CA VAL A 303 -13.81 -1.30 -3.43
C VAL A 303 -13.66 0.04 -4.15
N ILE A 304 -13.81 0.09 -5.48
CA ILE A 304 -13.78 1.32 -6.29
C ILE A 304 -14.88 2.28 -5.85
N LEU A 305 -16.10 1.76 -5.59
CA LEU A 305 -17.19 2.58 -5.09
C LEU A 305 -16.98 3.00 -3.64
N LEU A 306 -16.46 2.11 -2.78
CA LEU A 306 -16.39 2.32 -1.33
C LEU A 306 -15.23 3.24 -0.90
N LEU A 307 -14.07 3.17 -1.54
CA LEU A 307 -12.90 3.99 -1.17
C LEU A 307 -13.18 5.50 -1.21
N PRO A 308 -13.78 6.07 -2.29
CA PRO A 308 -14.18 7.47 -2.31
C PRO A 308 -15.18 7.82 -1.20
N GLN A 309 -16.06 6.90 -0.81
CA GLN A 309 -17.02 7.15 0.25
C GLN A 309 -16.40 7.16 1.64
N LEU A 310 -15.41 6.30 1.88
CA LEU A 310 -14.59 6.37 3.08
C LEU A 310 -13.88 7.72 3.16
N GLU A 311 -13.32 8.19 2.05
CA GLU A 311 -12.67 9.51 1.99
C GLU A 311 -13.67 10.65 2.28
N ALA A 312 -14.86 10.60 1.69
CA ALA A 312 -15.91 11.60 1.92
C ALA A 312 -16.38 11.64 3.38
N GLY A 313 -16.60 10.47 4.01
CA GLY A 313 -16.96 10.38 5.43
C GLY A 313 -15.84 10.86 6.36
N LEU A 314 -14.58 10.51 6.06
CA LEU A 314 -13.41 11.01 6.79
C LEU A 314 -13.28 12.54 6.65
N ARG A 315 -13.56 13.09 5.47
CA ARG A 315 -13.58 14.54 5.23
C ARG A 315 -14.66 15.24 6.04
N LEU A 316 -15.86 14.65 6.13
CA LEU A 316 -16.93 15.15 6.97
C LEU A 316 -16.53 15.19 8.46
N LEU A 317 -15.95 14.11 8.97
CA LEU A 317 -15.44 14.06 10.34
C LEU A 317 -14.31 15.08 10.57
N PHE A 318 -13.34 15.15 9.64
CA PHE A 318 -12.21 16.06 9.74
C PHE A 318 -12.66 17.52 9.81
N THR A 319 -13.60 17.91 8.95
CA THR A 319 -14.11 19.29 8.87
C THR A 319 -14.94 19.67 10.10
N THR A 320 -15.73 18.72 10.61
CA THR A 320 -16.56 18.90 11.80
C THR A 320 -15.70 19.01 13.06
N THR A 321 -14.72 18.12 13.23
CA THR A 321 -13.86 18.04 14.41
C THR A 321 -12.86 19.19 14.48
N ASN A 322 -12.27 19.59 13.35
CA ASN A 322 -11.32 20.70 13.27
C ASN A 322 -12.00 22.08 13.03
N LYS A 323 -13.35 22.14 12.99
CA LYS A 323 -14.15 23.36 12.78
C LYS A 323 -13.74 24.13 11.52
N CYS A 324 -13.57 23.41 10.40
CA CYS A 324 -13.15 23.97 9.10
C CYS A 324 -14.11 23.58 7.96
N PRO A 325 -15.38 24.03 8.00
CA PRO A 325 -16.43 23.58 7.08
C PRO A 325 -16.12 23.87 5.60
N ASN A 326 -15.38 24.95 5.31
CA ASN A 326 -14.99 25.30 3.93
C ASN A 326 -14.21 24.17 3.24
N ARG A 327 -13.41 23.40 4.00
CA ARG A 327 -12.61 22.28 3.47
C ARG A 327 -13.45 21.07 3.05
N LEU A 328 -14.73 21.03 3.39
CA LEU A 328 -15.66 20.01 2.89
C LEU A 328 -15.94 20.21 1.40
N LEU A 329 -16.05 21.48 0.97
CA LEU A 329 -16.43 21.87 -0.39
C LEU A 329 -15.22 22.16 -1.29
N THR A 330 -13.99 22.11 -0.78
CA THR A 330 -12.84 22.64 -1.52
C THR A 330 -12.24 21.59 -2.47
N ALA A 331 -12.70 21.60 -3.73
CA ALA A 331 -12.10 20.88 -4.85
C ALA A 331 -11.19 21.79 -5.73
N GLU A 332 -10.65 22.88 -5.17
CA GLU A 332 -9.85 23.86 -5.91
C GLU A 332 -8.38 23.43 -6.08
N VAL A 333 -7.70 23.93 -7.13
CA VAL A 333 -6.33 23.55 -7.55
C VAL A 333 -5.28 23.57 -6.43
N LYS A 334 -5.33 24.54 -5.52
CA LYS A 334 -4.41 24.63 -4.35
C LYS A 334 -4.69 23.58 -3.28
N PHE A 335 -5.88 22.98 -3.31
CA PHE A 335 -6.40 22.03 -2.34
C PHE A 335 -6.52 20.62 -2.92
N LEU A 336 -6.69 20.40 -4.22
CA LEU A 336 -6.64 19.06 -4.81
C LEU A 336 -5.28 18.37 -4.61
N SER A 337 -4.18 19.13 -4.61
CA SER A 337 -2.85 18.61 -4.25
C SER A 337 -2.60 18.53 -2.74
N LYS A 338 -3.46 19.13 -1.90
CA LYS A 338 -3.32 19.23 -0.44
C LYS A 338 -4.40 18.50 0.36
N VAL A 339 -5.52 18.10 -0.24
CA VAL A 339 -6.67 17.40 0.35
C VAL A 339 -6.60 15.92 -0.06
N ASN A 340 -5.38 15.38 -0.14
CA ASN A 340 -5.19 13.94 -0.12
C ASN A 340 -5.47 13.41 1.29
N SER A 341 -5.68 12.10 1.39
CA SER A 341 -5.62 11.32 2.64
C SER A 341 -4.48 11.80 3.55
N ASP A 342 -3.34 12.20 2.99
CA ASP A 342 -2.17 12.73 3.71
C ASP A 342 -2.44 13.92 4.64
N LEU A 343 -3.32 14.86 4.28
CA LEU A 343 -3.65 16.00 5.13
C LEU A 343 -4.66 15.63 6.21
N MET A 344 -5.68 14.85 5.87
CA MET A 344 -6.65 14.35 6.86
C MET A 344 -5.96 13.47 7.90
N LEU A 345 -4.93 12.75 7.45
CA LEU A 345 -4.12 11.89 8.28
C LEU A 345 -2.89 12.60 8.86
N ALA A 346 -2.68 13.90 8.65
CA ALA A 346 -1.51 14.64 9.17
C ALA A 346 -1.64 14.96 10.68
N LYS A 347 -0.50 15.09 11.37
CA LYS A 347 -0.45 15.42 12.81
C LYS A 347 -0.88 16.86 13.11
N HIS A 348 -0.45 17.79 12.27
CA HIS A 348 -0.72 19.21 12.42
C HIS A 348 -1.36 19.75 11.14
N LEU A 349 -2.26 20.70 11.32
CA LEU A 349 -2.87 21.48 10.25
C LEU A 349 -1.89 22.56 9.76
N ASP A 350 -2.20 23.21 8.63
CA ASP A 350 -1.37 24.29 8.06
C ASP A 350 -1.16 25.49 9.00
N ASN A 351 -2.03 25.65 10.01
CA ASN A 351 -1.95 26.69 11.04
C ASN A 351 -1.25 26.20 12.32
N GLU A 352 -0.47 25.12 12.23
CA GLU A 352 0.24 24.44 13.32
C GLU A 352 -0.65 23.86 14.43
N LYS A 353 -1.98 23.98 14.33
CA LYS A 353 -2.90 23.35 15.29
C LYS A 353 -2.87 21.85 15.13
N VAL A 354 -2.97 21.14 16.25
CA VAL A 354 -3.05 19.67 16.27
C VAL A 354 -4.35 19.22 15.60
N ASN A 355 -4.25 18.31 14.65
CA ASN A 355 -5.39 17.68 14.01
C ASN A 355 -6.16 16.84 15.03
N GLN A 356 -7.46 17.09 15.18
CA GLN A 356 -8.32 16.39 16.15
C GLN A 356 -8.90 15.08 15.61
N LEU A 357 -8.79 14.81 14.30
CA LEU A 357 -9.33 13.60 13.69
C LEU A 357 -8.77 12.30 14.32
N PRO A 358 -7.45 12.16 14.59
CA PRO A 358 -6.91 10.95 15.21
C PRO A 358 -7.49 10.66 16.60
N ALA A 359 -7.87 11.69 17.36
CA ALA A 359 -8.50 11.52 18.68
C ALA A 359 -9.93 10.95 18.56
N VAL A 360 -10.65 11.28 17.49
CA VAL A 360 -12.02 10.82 17.26
C VAL A 360 -12.07 9.41 16.65
N LEU A 361 -11.16 9.11 15.72
CA LEU A 361 -11.06 7.79 15.10
C LEU A 361 -10.37 6.74 15.99
N GLU A 362 -9.54 7.19 16.94
CA GLU A 362 -8.56 6.39 17.69
C GLU A 362 -7.39 5.89 16.85
N GLU A 363 -6.29 5.58 17.56
CA GLU A 363 -5.03 5.12 16.96
C GLU A 363 -5.18 3.87 16.08
N PRO A 364 -5.91 2.80 16.46
CA PRO A 364 -6.02 1.60 15.62
C PRO A 364 -6.66 1.86 14.25
N ALA A 365 -7.73 2.68 14.19
CA ALA A 365 -8.36 3.01 12.92
C ALA A 365 -7.46 3.90 12.04
N MET A 366 -6.71 4.81 12.67
CA MET A 366 -5.72 5.63 11.99
C MET A 366 -4.57 4.81 11.43
N GLU A 367 -4.04 3.83 12.19
CA GLU A 367 -3.00 2.92 11.72
C GLU A 367 -3.50 2.09 10.54
N PHE A 368 -4.75 1.61 10.56
CA PHE A 368 -5.31 0.84 9.45
C PHE A 368 -5.38 1.66 8.16
N LEU A 369 -5.88 2.90 8.24
CA LEU A 369 -5.93 3.82 7.10
C LEU A 369 -4.53 4.10 6.54
N TRP A 370 -3.55 4.35 7.42
CA TRP A 370 -2.16 4.56 7.02
C TRP A 370 -1.58 3.34 6.31
N ASP A 371 -1.76 2.16 6.87
CA ASP A 371 -1.23 0.92 6.31
C ASP A 371 -1.86 0.60 4.95
N PHE A 372 -3.18 0.64 4.84
CA PHE A 372 -3.91 0.18 3.65
C PHE A 372 -3.88 1.15 2.48
N LEU A 373 -3.80 2.46 2.77
CA LEU A 373 -3.94 3.50 1.76
C LEU A 373 -2.63 4.24 1.46
N ASN A 374 -1.75 4.44 2.44
CA ASN A 374 -0.64 5.39 2.32
C ASN A 374 0.76 4.77 2.43
N HIS A 375 0.94 3.72 3.25
CA HIS A 375 2.27 3.22 3.59
C HIS A 375 2.97 2.63 2.35
N GLN A 376 4.23 3.01 2.09
CA GLN A 376 4.96 2.59 0.88
C GLN A 376 5.13 1.07 0.76
N GLU A 377 5.42 0.40 1.88
CA GLU A 377 5.50 -1.07 1.96
C GLU A 377 4.13 -1.74 2.19
N GLY A 378 3.04 -0.94 2.25
CA GLY A 378 1.66 -1.39 2.40
C GLY A 378 0.98 -1.66 1.06
N PRO A 379 -0.27 -2.17 1.07
CA PRO A 379 -0.97 -2.57 -0.14
C PRO A 379 -1.42 -1.40 -1.03
N ARG A 380 -1.44 -0.15 -0.54
CA ARG A 380 -1.80 1.08 -1.28
C ARG A 380 -2.95 0.89 -2.28
N ILE A 381 -4.03 0.27 -1.80
CA ILE A 381 -5.09 -0.30 -2.65
C ILE A 381 -5.70 0.76 -3.56
N ARG A 382 -5.92 1.96 -3.01
CA ARG A 382 -6.49 3.10 -3.73
C ARG A 382 -5.60 3.54 -4.90
N ASP A 383 -4.30 3.67 -4.67
CA ASP A 383 -3.38 4.15 -5.70
C ASP A 383 -3.36 3.15 -6.86
N HIS A 384 -3.12 1.87 -6.57
CA HIS A 384 -3.07 0.82 -7.59
C HIS A 384 -4.38 0.65 -8.38
N LEU A 385 -5.55 0.77 -7.73
CA LEU A 385 -6.83 0.75 -8.44
C LEU A 385 -7.02 1.99 -9.32
N SER A 386 -6.71 3.18 -8.80
CA SER A 386 -6.91 4.46 -9.50
C SER A 386 -5.95 4.71 -10.66
N HIS A 387 -4.83 3.98 -10.71
CA HIS A 387 -3.88 3.95 -11.82
C HIS A 387 -4.10 2.77 -12.77
N GLY A 388 -5.15 1.96 -12.53
CA GLY A 388 -5.50 0.79 -13.36
C GLY A 388 -4.49 -0.36 -13.25
N GLU A 389 -3.64 -0.38 -12.22
CA GLU A 389 -2.54 -1.33 -12.10
C GLU A 389 -2.98 -2.75 -11.73
N ILE A 390 -4.23 -2.93 -11.30
CA ILE A 390 -4.78 -4.21 -10.87
C ILE A 390 -5.80 -4.71 -11.89
N ASN A 391 -5.74 -6.00 -12.20
CA ASN A 391 -6.79 -6.65 -12.97
C ASN A 391 -8.09 -6.73 -12.16
N LEU A 392 -9.12 -5.99 -12.58
CA LEU A 392 -10.40 -5.87 -11.86
C LEU A 392 -11.13 -7.22 -11.72
N LYS A 393 -10.98 -8.13 -12.69
CA LYS A 393 -11.62 -9.47 -12.64
C LYS A 393 -10.97 -10.41 -11.64
N ALA A 394 -9.67 -10.26 -11.44
CA ALA A 394 -8.87 -11.08 -10.54
C ALA A 394 -8.67 -10.43 -9.15
N PHE A 395 -9.47 -9.41 -8.82
CA PHE A 395 -9.32 -8.68 -7.58
C PHE A 395 -9.61 -9.58 -6.37
N PRO A 396 -8.68 -9.72 -5.40
CA PRO A 396 -8.85 -10.65 -4.29
C PRO A 396 -10.04 -10.30 -3.39
N ARG A 397 -10.87 -11.30 -3.08
CA ARG A 397 -11.99 -11.18 -2.13
C ARG A 397 -11.48 -10.74 -0.75
N GLU A 398 -10.32 -11.24 -0.35
CA GLU A 398 -9.68 -10.98 0.94
C GLU A 398 -9.48 -9.49 1.13
N VAL A 399 -8.95 -8.79 0.12
CA VAL A 399 -8.71 -7.35 0.17
C VAL A 399 -10.03 -6.58 0.29
N ALA A 400 -11.03 -6.93 -0.51
CA ALA A 400 -12.35 -6.30 -0.43
C ALA A 400 -13.02 -6.53 0.93
N ASN A 401 -12.88 -7.73 1.50
CA ASN A 401 -13.41 -8.08 2.81
C ASN A 401 -12.85 -7.16 3.91
N GLN A 402 -11.54 -6.88 3.90
CA GLN A 402 -10.93 -5.97 4.88
C GLN A 402 -11.46 -4.54 4.75
N VAL A 403 -11.58 -4.02 3.53
CA VAL A 403 -12.07 -2.65 3.30
C VAL A 403 -13.54 -2.52 3.72
N VAL A 404 -14.39 -3.49 3.37
CA VAL A 404 -15.81 -3.50 3.77
C VAL A 404 -15.97 -3.68 5.28
N ALA A 405 -15.21 -4.58 5.90
CA ALA A 405 -15.25 -4.77 7.35
C ALA A 405 -14.80 -3.52 8.13
N PHE A 406 -13.77 -2.84 7.64
CA PHE A 406 -13.34 -1.56 8.20
C PHE A 406 -14.42 -0.48 8.02
N ALA A 407 -15.04 -0.40 6.84
CA ALA A 407 -16.12 0.54 6.58
C ALA A 407 -17.32 0.32 7.52
N ILE A 408 -17.75 -0.92 7.72
CA ILE A 408 -18.80 -1.29 8.67
C ILE A 408 -18.43 -0.87 10.10
N THR A 409 -17.17 -1.06 10.49
CA THR A 409 -16.69 -0.63 11.81
C THR A 409 -16.86 0.89 11.99
N LEU A 410 -16.52 1.69 10.99
CA LEU A 410 -16.73 3.14 11.04
C LEU A 410 -18.23 3.49 11.09
N LEU A 411 -19.06 2.85 10.27
CA LEU A 411 -20.50 3.06 10.28
C LEU A 411 -21.11 2.80 11.66
N CYS A 412 -20.78 1.65 12.27
CA CYS A 412 -21.19 1.29 13.64
C CYS A 412 -20.73 2.31 14.69
N ARG A 413 -19.51 2.83 14.54
CA ARG A 413 -18.92 3.77 15.49
C ARG A 413 -19.65 5.12 15.50
N PHE A 414 -20.09 5.57 14.32
CA PHE A 414 -20.73 6.88 14.11
C PHE A 414 -22.25 6.78 13.88
N SER A 415 -22.91 5.73 14.40
CA SER A 415 -24.36 5.65 14.41
C SER A 415 -24.92 6.22 15.71
N ASP A 416 -25.88 7.14 15.61
CA ASP A 416 -26.48 7.84 16.77
C ASP A 416 -27.67 7.07 17.39
N GLY A 417 -28.22 6.07 16.67
CA GLY A 417 -29.33 5.23 17.12
C GLY A 417 -28.89 4.03 17.96
N ASP A 418 -29.83 3.48 18.76
CA ASP A 418 -29.70 2.44 19.80
C ASP A 418 -28.38 1.65 19.77
N VAL A 419 -27.35 2.35 20.25
CA VAL A 419 -25.93 2.05 20.03
C VAL A 419 -25.57 0.69 20.64
N PHE A 420 -26.37 0.22 21.60
CA PHE A 420 -26.20 -1.05 22.28
C PHE A 420 -26.58 -2.24 21.38
N ALA A 421 -27.69 -2.17 20.63
CA ALA A 421 -28.18 -3.28 19.82
C ALA A 421 -27.22 -3.65 18.68
N PHE A 422 -26.64 -2.65 18.00
CA PHE A 422 -25.66 -2.89 16.93
C PHE A 422 -24.27 -3.26 17.47
N LYS A 423 -23.83 -2.67 18.59
CA LYS A 423 -22.51 -2.98 19.17
C LYS A 423 -22.46 -4.37 19.82
N GLU A 424 -23.59 -4.86 20.35
CA GLU A 424 -23.72 -6.22 20.89
C GLU A 424 -24.20 -7.24 19.84
N HIS A 425 -24.46 -6.82 18.60
CA HIS A 425 -24.83 -7.73 17.53
C HIS A 425 -23.73 -8.78 17.31
N MET A 426 -24.11 -10.06 17.32
CA MET A 426 -23.17 -11.20 17.32
C MET A 426 -22.14 -11.14 16.18
N VAL A 427 -22.53 -10.56 15.06
CA VAL A 427 -21.71 -10.44 13.85
C VAL A 427 -20.81 -9.19 13.85
N LEU A 428 -21.24 -8.09 14.47
CA LEU A 428 -20.52 -6.82 14.45
C LEU A 428 -19.48 -6.72 15.58
N LYS A 429 -19.77 -7.33 16.73
CA LYS A 429 -18.88 -7.32 17.90
C LYS A 429 -17.47 -7.87 17.61
N PRO A 430 -17.31 -9.00 16.88
CA PRO A 430 -15.98 -9.47 16.46
C PRO A 430 -15.24 -8.46 15.58
N LEU A 431 -15.92 -7.84 14.60
CA LEU A 431 -15.31 -6.85 13.70
C LEU A 431 -14.81 -5.64 14.49
N MET A 432 -15.64 -5.12 15.40
CA MET A 432 -15.27 -3.99 16.26
C MET A 432 -14.08 -4.32 17.18
N ASN A 433 -14.01 -5.54 17.72
CA ASN A 433 -12.89 -5.98 18.54
C ASN A 433 -11.61 -6.09 17.72
N CYS A 434 -11.68 -6.67 16.51
CA CYS A 434 -10.53 -6.72 15.58
C CYS A 434 -10.02 -5.32 15.25
N ALA A 435 -10.92 -4.38 14.92
CA ALA A 435 -10.53 -3.00 14.63
C ALA A 435 -9.88 -2.30 15.83
N ARG A 436 -10.41 -2.47 17.05
CA ARG A 436 -9.85 -1.90 18.28
C ARG A 436 -8.47 -2.46 18.64
N CYS A 437 -8.23 -3.72 18.29
CA CYS A 437 -6.95 -4.39 18.51
C CYS A 437 -5.99 -4.26 17.34
N TYR A 438 -6.34 -3.51 16.28
CA TYR A 438 -5.48 -3.36 15.12
C TYR A 438 -4.15 -2.71 15.51
N ARG A 439 -3.09 -3.24 14.90
CA ARG A 439 -1.73 -2.73 14.97
C ARG A 439 -1.19 -2.70 13.57
N SER A 440 -0.47 -1.64 13.21
CA SER A 440 0.20 -1.54 11.92
C SER A 440 1.04 -2.81 11.66
N ARG A 441 0.91 -3.39 10.47
CA ARG A 441 1.66 -4.54 9.97
C ARG A 441 2.73 -4.12 8.96
N PHE A 442 2.52 -2.99 8.28
CA PHE A 442 3.35 -2.54 7.17
C PHE A 442 4.38 -1.47 7.57
N HIS A 443 4.21 -0.81 8.73
CA HIS A 443 5.16 0.17 9.23
C HIS A 443 6.56 -0.44 9.49
N PRO A 444 7.67 0.31 9.31
CA PRO A 444 9.03 -0.24 9.45
C PRO A 444 9.32 -0.85 10.82
N ILE A 445 8.70 -0.33 11.89
CA ILE A 445 8.78 -0.91 13.24
C ILE A 445 8.17 -2.31 13.27
N SER A 446 6.98 -2.48 12.69
CA SER A 446 6.27 -3.76 12.65
C SER A 446 6.97 -4.76 11.72
N ARG A 447 7.50 -4.28 10.60
CA ARG A 447 8.36 -5.07 9.70
C ARG A 447 9.62 -5.56 10.40
N LEU A 448 10.27 -4.71 11.20
CA LEU A 448 11.43 -5.11 11.99
C LEU A 448 11.09 -6.20 13.02
N LYS A 449 9.97 -6.07 13.74
CA LYS A 449 9.51 -7.13 14.67
C LYS A 449 9.33 -8.47 13.96
N LYS A 450 8.69 -8.45 12.78
CA LYS A 450 8.52 -9.66 11.96
C LYS A 450 9.87 -10.24 11.52
N GLN A 451 10.77 -9.40 11.00
CA GLN A 451 12.12 -9.81 10.57
C GLN A 451 12.92 -10.45 11.71
N VAL A 452 12.83 -9.90 12.92
CA VAL A 452 13.51 -10.45 14.10
C VAL A 452 12.96 -11.82 14.48
N LEU A 453 11.63 -11.98 14.53
CA LEU A 453 10.99 -13.25 14.86
C LEU A 453 11.30 -14.34 13.82
N GLU A 454 11.28 -13.99 12.53
CA GLU A 454 11.61 -14.90 11.44
C GLU A 454 13.09 -15.30 11.45
N CYS A 455 13.99 -14.33 11.65
CA CYS A 455 15.42 -14.61 11.83
C CYS A 455 15.69 -15.51 13.04
N MET A 456 14.98 -15.29 14.15
CA MET A 456 15.10 -16.13 15.35
C MET A 456 14.70 -17.57 15.07
N LYS A 457 13.57 -17.79 14.38
CA LYS A 457 13.12 -19.13 13.97
C LYS A 457 14.18 -19.83 13.12
N ASN A 458 14.76 -19.14 12.14
CA ASN A 458 15.80 -19.73 11.29
C ASN A 458 17.07 -20.09 12.09
N ILE A 459 17.48 -19.26 13.05
CA ILE A 459 18.62 -19.57 13.93
C ILE A 459 18.28 -20.70 14.93
N HIS A 460 17.01 -20.87 15.30
CA HIS A 460 16.57 -21.99 16.14
C HIS A 460 16.81 -23.33 15.43
N LEU A 461 16.50 -23.41 14.13
CA LEU A 461 16.70 -24.61 13.31
C LEU A 461 18.17 -25.05 13.20
N TRP A 462 19.13 -24.19 13.57
CA TRP A 462 20.54 -24.58 13.56
C TRP A 462 20.88 -25.75 14.51
N SER A 463 20.12 -25.95 15.59
CA SER A 463 20.30 -27.11 16.46
C SER A 463 19.85 -28.43 15.82
N GLU A 464 19.05 -28.35 14.76
CA GLU A 464 18.51 -29.50 14.03
C GLU A 464 19.32 -29.80 12.75
N LEU A 465 20.37 -29.01 12.47
CA LEU A 465 21.22 -29.22 11.31
C LEU A 465 21.92 -30.58 11.36
N PRO A 466 22.07 -31.25 10.20
CA PRO A 466 22.60 -32.60 10.15
C PRO A 466 24.07 -32.63 10.60
N ALA A 467 24.33 -33.39 11.67
CA ALA A 467 25.66 -33.54 12.26
C ALA A 467 26.38 -34.76 11.70
N VAL A 468 27.72 -34.66 11.58
CA VAL A 468 28.56 -35.80 11.21
C VAL A 468 28.68 -36.75 12.43
N PRO A 469 28.54 -38.09 12.24
CA PRO A 469 28.70 -39.05 13.35
C PRO A 469 30.05 -38.91 14.07
N GLU A 470 30.03 -38.94 15.40
CA GLU A 470 31.20 -38.68 16.26
C GLU A 470 32.40 -39.61 15.98
N GLU A 471 32.13 -40.85 15.57
CA GLU A 471 33.13 -41.85 15.14
C GLU A 471 34.00 -41.39 13.96
N ASN A 472 33.47 -40.51 13.10
CA ASN A 472 34.17 -39.96 11.95
C ASN A 472 34.94 -38.67 12.28
N ILE A 473 34.60 -38.01 13.40
CA ILE A 473 35.25 -36.78 13.88
C ILE A 473 36.55 -37.13 14.63
N GLN A 474 36.54 -38.19 15.45
CA GLN A 474 37.71 -38.63 16.22
C GLN A 474 38.89 -39.08 15.37
N LYS A 475 38.67 -39.46 14.09
CA LYS A 475 39.73 -39.80 13.13
C LYS A 475 40.52 -38.59 12.64
N ILE A 476 40.05 -37.36 12.88
CA ILE A 476 40.65 -36.11 12.42
C ILE A 476 41.30 -35.41 13.63
N LYS A 477 42.61 -35.60 13.83
CA LYS A 477 43.38 -34.93 14.90
C LYS A 477 43.50 -33.42 14.62
N GLY A 478 43.25 -32.58 15.64
CA GLY A 478 43.61 -31.15 15.61
C GLY A 478 42.53 -30.12 15.96
N LEU A 479 41.39 -30.51 16.58
CA LEU A 479 40.39 -29.57 17.10
C LEU A 479 40.70 -29.21 18.57
N GLU A 480 41.77 -28.46 18.81
CA GLU A 480 41.98 -27.76 20.08
C GLU A 480 41.35 -26.36 19.97
N GLY A 481 40.20 -26.14 20.61
CA GLY A 481 39.46 -24.86 20.49
C GLY A 481 38.49 -24.56 21.64
N ASN A 482 38.63 -25.19 22.81
CA ASN A 482 37.63 -25.06 23.88
C ASN A 482 37.82 -23.82 24.77
N ALA A 483 39.01 -23.20 24.83
CA ALA A 483 39.28 -22.09 25.76
C ALA A 483 38.66 -20.74 25.30
N GLU A 484 38.88 -20.35 24.03
CA GLU A 484 38.33 -19.10 23.47
C GLU A 484 36.79 -19.11 23.39
N ALA A 485 36.26 -20.30 23.12
CA ALA A 485 34.85 -20.65 23.17
C ALA A 485 34.20 -20.37 24.53
N SER A 486 34.84 -20.81 25.63
CA SER A 486 34.36 -20.57 26.99
C SER A 486 34.42 -19.09 27.37
N THR A 487 35.45 -18.36 26.93
CA THR A 487 35.55 -16.91 27.18
C THR A 487 34.43 -16.11 26.49
N LEU A 488 34.07 -16.49 25.26
CA LEU A 488 32.96 -15.90 24.51
C LEU A 488 31.61 -16.09 25.22
N ILE A 489 31.35 -17.31 25.68
CA ILE A 489 30.11 -17.64 26.40
C ILE A 489 30.00 -16.80 27.68
N LEU A 490 31.08 -16.68 28.46
CA LEU A 490 31.10 -15.85 29.66
C LEU A 490 30.82 -14.37 29.35
N MET A 491 31.38 -13.83 28.25
CA MET A 491 31.13 -12.46 27.83
C MET A 491 29.68 -12.23 27.42
N ILE A 492 29.06 -13.21 26.75
CA ILE A 492 27.63 -13.17 26.42
C ILE A 492 26.79 -13.18 27.69
N SER A 493 27.06 -14.08 28.63
CA SER A 493 26.36 -14.15 29.92
C SER A 493 26.46 -12.84 30.71
N GLU A 494 27.64 -12.21 30.72
CA GLU A 494 27.84 -10.92 31.39
C GLU A 494 27.01 -9.79 30.75
N ILE A 495 27.00 -9.70 29.41
CA ILE A 495 26.18 -8.73 28.69
C ILE A 495 24.69 -8.97 28.96
N ILE A 496 24.23 -10.23 28.93
CA ILE A 496 22.84 -10.58 29.24
C ILE A 496 22.49 -10.17 30.66
N SER A 497 23.36 -10.42 31.63
CA SER A 497 23.14 -10.05 33.03
C SER A 497 22.99 -8.53 33.20
N GLN A 498 23.77 -7.74 32.46
CA GLN A 498 23.63 -6.28 32.42
C GLN A 498 22.31 -5.83 31.75
N LEU A 499 21.80 -6.58 30.77
CA LEU A 499 20.56 -6.29 30.07
C LEU A 499 19.31 -6.76 30.82
N GLN A 500 19.43 -7.76 31.70
CA GLN A 500 18.33 -8.39 32.42
C GLN A 500 17.51 -7.39 33.26
N GLN A 501 18.16 -6.38 33.85
CA GLN A 501 17.49 -5.31 34.60
C GLN A 501 16.49 -4.48 33.76
N TYR A 502 16.57 -4.58 32.43
CA TYR A 502 15.69 -3.88 31.50
C TYR A 502 14.68 -4.80 30.79
N MET A 503 14.68 -6.09 31.12
CA MET A 503 13.74 -7.08 30.60
C MET A 503 12.48 -7.14 31.50
N PRO A 504 11.33 -7.60 30.99
CA PRO A 504 10.13 -7.80 31.80
C PRO A 504 10.41 -8.74 32.99
N GLN A 505 9.89 -8.41 34.18
CA GLN A 505 10.17 -9.11 35.45
C GLN A 505 9.81 -10.62 35.43
N ASN A 506 9.02 -11.06 34.45
CA ASN A 506 8.60 -12.46 34.30
C ASN A 506 9.57 -13.31 33.44
N CYS A 507 10.67 -12.75 32.93
CA CYS A 507 11.59 -13.42 32.02
C CYS A 507 12.98 -13.66 32.64
N CYS A 508 13.06 -14.68 33.51
CA CYS A 508 14.18 -15.63 33.74
C CYS A 508 15.62 -15.14 34.04
N SER A 509 16.44 -16.07 34.55
CA SER A 509 17.79 -15.87 35.12
C SER A 509 18.91 -15.80 34.05
N PRO A 510 20.15 -15.35 34.37
CA PRO A 510 21.24 -15.23 33.40
C PRO A 510 21.62 -16.52 32.65
N ASP A 511 21.46 -17.68 33.29
CA ASP A 511 21.77 -18.99 32.70
C ASP A 511 20.73 -19.44 31.65
N ASP A 512 19.55 -18.80 31.64
CA ASP A 512 18.40 -19.20 30.83
C ASP A 512 18.42 -18.67 29.38
N LEU A 513 19.13 -17.58 29.08
CA LEU A 513 19.19 -16.99 27.73
C LEU A 513 20.22 -17.65 26.79
N ILE A 514 21.09 -18.51 27.31
CA ILE A 514 21.89 -19.41 26.46
C ILE A 514 20.97 -20.47 25.82
N ASN A 515 19.80 -20.73 26.43
CA ASN A 515 18.83 -21.70 25.97
C ASN A 515 17.93 -21.15 24.84
N ASN A 516 17.79 -21.93 23.76
CA ASN A 516 17.10 -21.54 22.51
C ASN A 516 15.63 -21.12 22.75
N VAL A 517 14.92 -21.86 23.59
CA VAL A 517 13.47 -21.75 23.79
C VAL A 517 13.10 -20.50 24.57
N LEU A 518 13.88 -20.14 25.59
CA LEU A 518 13.58 -18.99 26.46
C LEU A 518 13.90 -17.66 25.77
N THR A 519 14.91 -17.64 24.91
CA THR A 519 15.21 -16.47 24.06
C THR A 519 14.07 -16.18 23.07
N GLU A 520 13.49 -17.22 22.48
CA GLU A 520 12.36 -17.08 21.55
C GLU A 520 11.11 -16.54 22.24
N ARG A 521 10.82 -17.04 23.45
CA ARG A 521 9.73 -16.52 24.28
C ARG A 521 9.95 -15.04 24.64
N LEU A 522 11.15 -14.67 25.08
CA LEU A 522 11.49 -13.29 25.40
C LEU A 522 11.30 -12.37 24.18
N LEU A 523 11.82 -12.75 23.02
CA LEU A 523 11.67 -11.97 21.79
C LEU A 523 10.20 -11.82 21.38
N THR A 524 9.40 -12.86 21.57
CA THR A 524 7.95 -12.83 21.31
C THR A 524 7.26 -11.82 22.24
N GLU A 525 7.50 -11.91 23.55
CA GLU A 525 6.92 -11.01 24.55
C GLU A 525 7.34 -9.55 24.33
N LEU A 526 8.62 -9.30 24.00
CA LEU A 526 9.13 -7.96 23.68
C LEU A 526 8.55 -7.42 22.36
N CYS A 527 8.41 -8.25 21.34
CA CYS A 527 7.77 -7.86 20.08
C CYS A 527 6.26 -7.58 20.26
N ASP A 528 5.61 -8.18 21.24
CA ASP A 528 4.20 -7.91 21.58
C ASP A 528 3.98 -6.57 22.28
N VAL A 529 5.03 -5.92 22.79
CA VAL A 529 4.95 -4.58 23.39
C VAL A 529 4.46 -3.58 22.33
N ARG A 530 3.40 -2.84 22.68
CA ARG A 530 2.81 -1.85 21.77
C ARG A 530 3.74 -0.64 21.64
N ILE A 531 4.07 -0.28 20.41
CA ILE A 531 4.87 0.91 20.06
C ILE A 531 3.99 1.77 19.16
N CYS A 532 3.80 3.03 19.53
CA CYS A 532 3.07 3.99 18.70
C CYS A 532 3.78 4.15 17.35
N THR A 533 3.10 3.82 16.26
CA THR A 533 3.65 3.96 14.89
C THR A 533 3.19 5.26 14.22
N LEU A 534 2.07 5.82 14.67
CA LEU A 534 1.53 7.06 14.12
C LEU A 534 2.48 8.23 14.36
N TYR A 535 2.80 8.94 13.27
CA TYR A 535 3.64 10.13 13.29
C TYR A 535 5.04 9.90 13.87
N ALA A 536 5.61 8.70 13.64
CA ALA A 536 6.95 8.36 14.08
C ALA A 536 7.97 9.44 13.65
N PRO A 537 8.73 10.03 14.60
CA PRO A 537 9.73 11.05 14.30
C PRO A 537 10.80 10.56 13.33
N ARG A 538 11.39 11.47 12.53
CA ARG A 538 12.47 11.12 11.58
C ARG A 538 13.64 10.40 12.25
N ALA A 539 14.02 10.82 13.46
CA ALA A 539 15.10 10.19 14.22
C ALA A 539 14.79 8.73 14.60
N VAL A 540 13.52 8.42 14.90
CA VAL A 540 13.04 7.05 15.14
C VAL A 540 13.17 6.22 13.85
N LEU A 541 12.69 6.75 12.72
CA LEU A 541 12.78 6.06 11.43
C LEU A 541 14.23 5.81 10.99
N GLU A 542 15.14 6.78 11.19
CA GLU A 542 16.57 6.61 10.88
C GLU A 542 17.19 5.44 11.65
N VAL A 543 16.91 5.34 12.95
CA VAL A 543 17.39 4.24 13.79
C VAL A 543 16.77 2.91 13.35
N VAL A 544 15.45 2.87 13.11
CA VAL A 544 14.75 1.66 12.65
C VAL A 544 15.31 1.16 11.31
N VAL A 545 15.67 2.05 10.38
CA VAL A 545 16.31 1.66 9.11
C VAL A 545 17.64 0.94 9.36
N ILE A 546 18.47 1.44 10.29
CA ILE A 546 19.74 0.77 10.62
C ILE A 546 19.48 -0.59 11.28
N LEU A 547 18.56 -0.66 12.24
CA LEU A 547 18.19 -1.92 12.92
C LEU A 547 17.65 -2.97 11.94
N ARG A 548 16.81 -2.56 10.97
CA ARG A 548 16.34 -3.44 9.88
C ARG A 548 17.49 -3.98 9.06
N LYS A 549 18.44 -3.13 8.66
CA LYS A 549 19.62 -3.59 7.92
C LYS A 549 20.42 -4.62 8.73
N ILE A 550 20.64 -4.38 10.02
CA ILE A 550 21.33 -5.34 10.90
C ILE A 550 20.58 -6.68 10.92
N SER A 551 19.26 -6.65 11.13
CA SER A 551 18.42 -7.85 11.14
C SER A 551 18.43 -8.60 9.80
N THR A 552 18.40 -7.89 8.67
CA THR A 552 18.53 -8.49 7.33
C THR A 552 19.88 -9.19 7.16
N GLN A 553 20.98 -8.58 7.60
CA GLN A 553 22.29 -9.23 7.55
C GLN A 553 22.33 -10.49 8.43
N CYS A 554 21.77 -10.44 9.65
CA CYS A 554 21.67 -11.62 10.52
C CYS A 554 20.88 -12.76 9.86
N HIS A 555 19.77 -12.42 9.19
CA HIS A 555 18.94 -13.39 8.47
C HIS A 555 19.73 -14.02 7.30
N GLN A 556 20.45 -13.20 6.52
CA GLN A 556 21.28 -13.67 5.42
C GLN A 556 22.42 -14.60 5.90
N VAL A 557 23.04 -14.31 7.05
CA VAL A 557 23.99 -15.24 7.68
C VAL A 557 23.31 -16.57 8.01
N SER A 558 22.08 -16.53 8.51
CA SER A 558 21.28 -17.73 8.78
C SER A 558 21.06 -18.60 7.55
N GLU A 559 20.61 -18.00 6.45
CA GLU A 559 20.43 -18.72 5.19
C GLU A 559 21.74 -19.30 4.65
N GLN A 560 22.84 -18.53 4.70
CA GLN A 560 24.15 -18.98 4.26
C GLN A 560 24.67 -20.16 5.09
N VAL A 561 24.51 -20.10 6.42
CA VAL A 561 24.93 -21.18 7.34
C VAL A 561 24.13 -22.44 7.07
N THR A 562 22.79 -22.35 7.00
CA THR A 562 21.92 -23.49 6.72
C THR A 562 22.25 -24.13 5.38
N ALA A 563 22.29 -23.35 4.30
CA ALA A 563 22.61 -23.84 2.96
C ALA A 563 24.03 -24.44 2.88
N SER A 564 25.01 -23.82 3.55
CA SER A 564 26.38 -24.36 3.61
C SER A 564 26.46 -25.65 4.42
N ALA A 565 25.74 -25.76 5.53
CA ALA A 565 25.70 -26.96 6.35
C ALA A 565 25.09 -28.14 5.59
N GLU A 566 23.92 -27.95 4.98
CA GLU A 566 23.23 -28.98 4.20
C GLU A 566 24.08 -29.44 3.00
N LEU A 567 24.61 -28.50 2.21
CA LEU A 567 25.44 -28.83 1.05
C LEU A 567 26.70 -29.60 1.45
N ARG A 568 27.38 -29.18 2.52
CA ARG A 568 28.61 -29.83 2.99
C ARG A 568 28.32 -31.19 3.61
N TYR A 569 27.18 -31.34 4.30
CA TYR A 569 26.73 -32.62 4.82
C TYR A 569 26.47 -33.63 3.69
N GLU A 570 25.72 -33.24 2.65
CA GLU A 570 25.50 -34.07 1.46
C GLU A 570 26.84 -34.50 0.82
N GLN A 571 27.75 -33.55 0.58
CA GLN A 571 29.07 -33.85 0.03
C GLN A 571 29.91 -34.76 0.93
N TRP A 572 29.73 -34.67 2.25
CA TRP A 572 30.37 -35.56 3.21
C TRP A 572 29.83 -36.99 3.06
N MET A 573 28.51 -37.14 3.01
CA MET A 573 27.82 -38.43 2.87
C MET A 573 28.17 -39.13 1.55
N HIS A 574 28.22 -38.39 0.44
CA HIS A 574 28.64 -38.89 -0.88
C HIS A 574 30.16 -39.07 -1.01
N LYS A 575 30.93 -38.82 0.06
CA LYS A 575 32.41 -38.91 0.11
C LYS A 575 33.13 -38.05 -0.92
N THR A 576 32.49 -36.99 -1.43
CA THR A 576 33.04 -36.09 -2.46
C THR A 576 33.90 -34.96 -1.85
N LEU A 577 33.83 -34.73 -0.53
CA LEU A 577 34.68 -33.75 0.15
C LEU A 577 36.15 -34.19 0.24
N ARG A 578 37.06 -33.31 -0.20
CA ARG A 578 38.52 -33.43 0.01
C ARG A 578 38.89 -33.19 1.48
N SER A 579 40.00 -33.76 1.95
CA SER A 579 40.45 -33.67 3.35
C SER A 579 40.47 -32.23 3.92
N ARG A 580 40.98 -31.25 3.17
CA ARG A 580 40.98 -29.83 3.58
C ARG A 580 39.56 -29.27 3.76
N GLN A 581 38.63 -29.66 2.90
CA GLN A 581 37.23 -29.22 2.96
C GLN A 581 36.51 -29.87 4.14
N ARG A 582 36.86 -31.13 4.48
CA ARG A 582 36.37 -31.82 5.69
C ARG A 582 36.78 -31.10 6.97
N HIS A 583 38.05 -30.69 7.09
CA HIS A 583 38.53 -29.93 8.24
C HIS A 583 37.82 -28.57 8.36
N ASN A 584 37.64 -27.86 7.24
CA ASN A 584 36.94 -26.58 7.24
C ASN A 584 35.46 -26.74 7.60
N TYR A 585 34.80 -27.81 7.15
CA TYR A 585 33.42 -28.13 7.55
C TYR A 585 33.30 -28.39 9.06
N LEU A 586 34.25 -29.11 9.67
CA LEU A 586 34.26 -29.29 11.13
C LEU A 586 34.49 -27.97 11.87
N ARG A 587 35.34 -27.08 11.36
CA ARG A 587 35.52 -25.72 11.91
C ARG A 587 34.25 -24.89 11.81
N MET A 588 33.51 -25.01 10.71
CA MET A 588 32.20 -24.39 10.54
C MET A 588 31.21 -24.89 11.61
N LEU A 589 31.04 -26.20 11.77
CA LEU A 589 30.15 -26.79 12.78
C LEU A 589 30.51 -26.35 14.20
N SER A 590 31.81 -26.22 14.50
CA SER A 590 32.27 -25.65 15.77
C SER A 590 31.90 -24.17 15.90
N SER A 591 32.15 -23.36 14.87
CA SER A 591 31.87 -21.91 14.85
C SER A 591 30.37 -21.60 14.96
N ILE A 592 29.51 -22.42 14.35
CA ILE A 592 28.04 -22.30 14.41
C ILE A 592 27.53 -22.34 15.86
N LYS A 593 28.10 -23.19 16.72
CA LYS A 593 27.71 -23.30 18.14
C LYS A 593 27.91 -22.00 18.91
N PHE A 594 28.87 -21.17 18.51
CA PHE A 594 29.14 -19.87 19.13
C PHE A 594 28.44 -18.73 18.41
N LEU A 595 28.33 -18.82 17.09
CA LEU A 595 27.71 -17.79 16.28
C LEU A 595 26.20 -17.67 16.57
N SER A 596 25.53 -18.78 16.85
CA SER A 596 24.10 -18.79 17.20
C SER A 596 23.79 -17.92 18.43
N PRO A 597 24.43 -18.12 19.61
CA PRO A 597 24.28 -17.22 20.76
C PRO A 597 24.60 -15.75 20.46
N VAL A 598 25.63 -15.46 19.65
CA VAL A 598 25.99 -14.07 19.29
C VAL A 598 24.89 -13.40 18.46
N LEU A 599 24.38 -14.10 17.44
CA LEU A 599 23.29 -13.57 16.61
C LEU A 599 22.02 -13.37 17.42
N ARG A 600 21.71 -14.29 18.33
CA ARG A 600 20.56 -14.14 19.24
C ARG A 600 20.70 -12.96 20.18
N LEU A 601 21.88 -12.74 20.75
CA LEU A 601 22.16 -11.56 21.56
C LEU A 601 21.93 -10.27 20.76
N ILE A 602 22.34 -10.24 19.48
CA ILE A 602 22.09 -9.11 18.58
C ILE A 602 20.59 -8.94 18.34
N LEU A 603 19.82 -10.02 18.14
CA LEU A 603 18.36 -9.94 17.98
C LEU A 603 17.67 -9.43 19.25
N VAL A 604 18.08 -9.90 20.44
CA VAL A 604 17.59 -9.40 21.73
C VAL A 604 17.92 -7.91 21.88
N PHE A 605 19.15 -7.53 21.55
CA PHE A 605 19.58 -6.13 21.56
C PHE A 605 18.72 -5.26 20.63
N ILE A 606 18.49 -5.69 19.39
CA ILE A 606 17.61 -4.98 18.43
C ILE A 606 16.22 -4.78 19.02
N THR A 607 15.61 -5.82 19.59
CA THR A 607 14.25 -5.76 20.12
C THR A 607 14.17 -4.86 21.36
N LEU A 608 15.14 -4.92 22.25
CA LEU A 608 15.19 -4.06 23.43
C LEU A 608 15.35 -2.57 23.05
N GLU A 609 16.20 -2.27 22.07
CA GLU A 609 16.33 -0.92 21.52
C GLU A 609 15.05 -0.46 20.81
N LEU A 610 14.36 -1.37 20.12
CA LEU A 610 13.10 -1.09 19.45
C LEU A 610 11.98 -0.76 20.43
N VAL A 611 11.84 -1.50 21.53
CA VAL A 611 10.85 -1.21 22.59
C VAL A 611 11.05 0.19 23.17
N ASN A 612 12.31 0.64 23.26
CA ASN A 612 12.69 1.94 23.81
C ASN A 612 12.91 3.02 22.75
N ILE A 613 12.49 2.78 21.49
CA ILE A 613 12.85 3.62 20.34
C ILE A 613 12.42 5.08 20.48
N ASN A 614 11.33 5.35 21.20
CA ASN A 614 10.82 6.70 21.40
C ASN A 614 11.75 7.58 22.27
N LEU A 615 12.65 6.97 23.05
CA LEU A 615 13.66 7.69 23.84
C LEU A 615 14.76 8.31 22.98
N VAL A 616 14.88 7.94 21.71
CA VAL A 616 15.82 8.57 20.77
C VAL A 616 15.61 10.08 20.74
N CYS A 617 14.35 10.53 20.79
CA CYS A 617 13.98 11.94 20.74
C CYS A 617 14.42 12.73 21.99
N LYS A 618 14.77 12.05 23.09
CA LYS A 618 15.24 12.67 24.33
C LYS A 618 16.77 12.81 24.39
N LYS A 619 17.52 12.16 23.48
CA LYS A 619 18.98 12.26 23.47
C LYS A 619 19.43 13.62 22.95
N ASN A 620 20.50 14.15 23.55
CA ASN A 620 21.17 15.34 23.00
C ASN A 620 21.85 14.98 21.65
N PRO A 621 22.16 15.97 20.80
CA PRO A 621 22.71 15.71 19.46
C PRO A 621 24.03 14.92 19.48
N PHE A 622 24.88 15.13 20.49
CA PHE A 622 26.17 14.44 20.61
C PHE A 622 25.97 12.95 20.91
N ASP A 623 25.16 12.62 21.91
CA ASP A 623 24.84 11.24 22.30
C ASP A 623 24.08 10.51 21.20
N TYR A 624 23.20 11.22 20.48
CA TYR A 624 22.52 10.69 19.31
C TYR A 624 23.51 10.28 18.21
N GLN A 625 24.49 11.12 17.89
CA GLN A 625 25.52 10.79 16.90
C GLN A 625 26.41 9.63 17.36
N GLN A 626 26.79 9.58 18.64
CA GLN A 626 27.56 8.45 19.18
C GLN A 626 26.77 7.14 19.11
N TYR A 627 25.47 7.20 19.42
CA TYR A 627 24.56 6.08 19.31
C TYR A 627 24.42 5.57 17.87
N LEU A 628 24.23 6.47 16.88
CA LEU A 628 24.20 6.10 15.47
C LEU A 628 25.53 5.49 14.99
N LYS A 629 26.68 6.04 15.42
CA LYS A 629 28.01 5.48 15.12
C LYS A 629 28.14 4.06 15.66
N PHE A 630 27.64 3.82 16.87
CA PHE A 630 27.62 2.49 17.45
C PHE A 630 26.75 1.52 16.63
N LEU A 631 25.50 1.88 16.32
CA LEU A 631 24.62 1.03 15.50
C LEU A 631 25.24 0.72 14.13
N ARG A 632 25.85 1.70 13.48
CA ARG A 632 26.58 1.50 12.22
C ARG A 632 27.78 0.57 12.39
N SER A 633 28.42 0.54 13.55
CA SER A 633 29.50 -0.41 13.84
C SER A 633 29.00 -1.85 14.02
N VAL A 634 27.79 -2.03 14.56
CA VAL A 634 27.12 -3.34 14.64
C VAL A 634 26.68 -3.79 13.24
N LEU A 635 26.17 -2.87 12.42
CA LEU A 635 25.87 -3.13 11.01
C LEU A 635 27.11 -3.56 10.22
N GLN A 636 28.22 -2.82 10.36
CA GLN A 636 29.48 -3.20 9.71
C GLN A 636 29.96 -4.58 10.15
N TYR A 637 29.75 -4.94 11.41
CA TYR A 637 30.04 -6.29 11.91
C TYR A 637 29.20 -7.35 11.19
N THR A 638 27.88 -7.16 11.08
CA THR A 638 27.01 -8.15 10.44
C THR A 638 27.23 -8.23 8.93
N GLU A 639 27.55 -7.13 8.24
CA GLU A 639 27.94 -7.13 6.82
C GLU A 639 29.25 -7.91 6.59
N ASN A 640 30.24 -7.73 7.47
CA ASN A 640 31.49 -8.50 7.42
C ASN A 640 31.24 -9.99 7.68
N LEU A 641 30.31 -10.31 8.59
CA LEU A 641 29.91 -11.67 8.89
C LEU A 641 29.30 -12.35 7.66
N VAL A 642 28.35 -11.71 6.97
CA VAL A 642 27.80 -12.20 5.69
C VAL A 642 28.89 -12.47 4.65
N THR A 643 29.91 -11.61 4.59
CA THR A 643 31.04 -11.81 3.67
C THR A 643 31.83 -13.07 4.05
N TYR A 644 32.07 -13.31 5.34
CA TYR A 644 32.90 -14.41 5.83
C TYR A 644 32.19 -15.76 5.81
N THR A 645 30.87 -15.78 6.02
CA THR A 645 30.02 -16.98 6.00
C THR A 645 29.58 -17.39 4.59
N SER A 646 29.89 -16.59 3.57
CA SER A 646 29.65 -16.94 2.17
C SER A 646 30.40 -18.21 1.75
N LEU A 647 29.79 -18.99 0.86
CA LEU A 647 30.39 -20.22 0.31
C LEU A 647 31.75 -19.98 -0.37
N GLU A 648 31.97 -18.78 -0.91
CA GLU A 648 33.19 -18.38 -1.60
C GLU A 648 34.35 -18.09 -0.64
N LYS A 649 34.09 -17.33 0.44
CA LYS A 649 35.14 -16.92 1.39
C LYS A 649 35.38 -18.00 2.44
N ASN A 650 34.31 -18.51 3.05
CA ASN A 650 34.33 -19.66 3.96
C ASN A 650 35.34 -19.52 5.12
N LYS A 651 35.34 -18.34 5.76
CA LYS A 651 36.32 -17.85 6.74
C LYS A 651 35.83 -17.98 8.19
N TRP A 652 35.80 -19.20 8.71
CA TRP A 652 35.24 -19.50 10.03
C TRP A 652 36.13 -19.08 11.21
N ASP A 653 37.46 -19.18 11.08
CA ASP A 653 38.39 -18.78 12.15
C ASP A 653 38.38 -17.24 12.35
N GLU A 654 38.32 -16.48 11.24
CA GLU A 654 38.18 -15.03 11.28
C GLU A 654 36.81 -14.56 11.77
N THR A 655 35.78 -15.39 11.61
CA THR A 655 34.43 -15.14 12.12
C THR A 655 34.42 -15.11 13.66
N MET A 656 35.16 -16.02 14.30
CA MET A 656 35.28 -16.07 15.77
C MET A 656 36.02 -14.85 16.33
N THR A 657 37.10 -14.41 15.68
CA THR A 657 37.81 -13.18 16.08
C THR A 657 36.97 -11.92 15.85
N LEU A 658 36.17 -11.90 14.78
CA LEU A 658 35.24 -10.82 14.49
C LEU A 658 34.12 -10.74 15.54
N ALA A 659 33.54 -11.88 15.94
CA ALA A 659 32.51 -11.97 16.98
C ALA A 659 33.02 -11.46 18.34
N ASN A 660 34.22 -11.88 18.75
CA ASN A 660 34.89 -11.37 19.96
C ASN A 660 35.01 -9.84 19.97
N LYS A 661 35.49 -9.25 18.86
CA LYS A 661 35.63 -7.79 18.72
C LYS A 661 34.29 -7.07 18.80
N ALA A 662 33.22 -7.67 18.27
CA ALA A 662 31.88 -7.09 18.32
C ALA A 662 31.31 -7.12 19.74
N LEU A 663 31.40 -8.25 20.45
CA LEU A 663 30.93 -8.36 21.83
C LEU A 663 31.65 -7.38 22.76
N MET A 664 32.97 -7.24 22.63
CA MET A 664 33.73 -6.24 23.40
C MET A 664 33.27 -4.80 23.14
N LYS A 665 32.90 -4.48 21.89
CA LYS A 665 32.33 -3.16 21.56
C LYS A 665 30.94 -2.98 22.14
N ILE A 666 30.07 -3.98 22.04
CA ILE A 666 28.71 -3.96 22.61
C ILE A 666 28.81 -3.75 24.13
N LYS A 667 29.62 -4.56 24.82
CA LYS A 667 29.86 -4.44 26.26
C LYS A 667 30.32 -3.03 26.65
N LYS A 668 31.35 -2.50 25.99
CA LYS A 668 31.88 -1.15 26.27
C LYS A 668 30.83 -0.04 26.10
N VAL A 669 29.89 -0.20 25.17
CA VAL A 669 28.83 0.78 24.93
C VAL A 669 27.73 0.68 25.97
N ILE A 670 27.38 -0.54 26.38
CA ILE A 670 26.48 -0.78 27.51
C ILE A 670 27.09 -0.22 28.79
N ASP A 671 28.37 -0.45 29.08
CA ASP A 671 29.06 0.12 30.25
C ASP A 671 29.02 1.66 30.26
N ARG A 672 29.00 2.29 29.09
CA ARG A 672 28.95 3.76 28.92
C ARG A 672 27.54 4.35 28.99
N LYS A 673 26.50 3.54 29.19
CA LYS A 673 25.09 3.97 29.24
C LYS A 673 24.60 4.69 27.97
N LEU A 674 25.15 4.34 26.81
CA LEU A 674 24.89 5.03 25.55
C LEU A 674 23.69 4.49 24.77
N THR A 675 23.15 3.33 25.15
CA THR A 675 22.01 2.70 24.45
C THR A 675 20.68 3.36 24.81
N LEU A 676 19.58 3.02 24.13
CA LEU A 676 18.26 3.59 24.43
C LEU A 676 17.63 2.95 25.67
N VAL A 677 17.83 1.65 25.80
CA VAL A 677 17.38 0.85 26.95
C VAL A 677 17.82 1.46 28.29
N GLN A 678 19.02 2.04 28.32
CA GLN A 678 19.62 2.59 29.54
C GLN A 678 19.16 4.02 29.86
N VAL A 679 18.54 4.70 28.90
CA VAL A 679 17.91 6.04 29.08
C VAL A 679 16.48 5.91 29.60
N ALA A 680 15.91 4.70 29.62
CA ALA A 680 14.54 4.44 30.07
C ALA A 680 14.37 4.50 31.60
N MET A 681 15.47 4.51 32.36
CA MET A 681 15.51 4.61 33.83
C MET A 681 15.78 6.03 34.32
#